data_AF-A0A0B7BRC4-F1
#
_entry.id   AF-A0A0B7BRC4-F1
#
_cell.length_a   1.000
_cell.length_b   1.000
_cell.length_c   1.000
_cell.angle_alpha   90.00
_cell.angle_beta   90.00
_cell.angle_gamma   90.00
#
_symmetry.space_group_name_H-M   'P 1'
#
loop_
_entity.id
_entity.type
_entity.pdbx_description
1 polymer ?
#
loop_
_entity_poly.entity_id
_entity_poly.type
_entity_poly.pdbx_seq_one_letter_code
_entity_poly.pdbx_strand_id
1 'polypeptide(L)'
;MFPLLIYMLCVCVYCQHTEQQQQSHQMFVKPCKISHDSVYGGNLTDCSNLDITNLPLFDLPHNTSTLILDYNNIGCLRNRSFHTTKLRFLRHLSIQFSGVSAIEVDALFGLHSLDILNLEGNNLPICQKHGRSFPAGMFKHVPNLRHLFIGLNEEMQELVPECQIYPDHIDIFSTLPHLKNLSIDAINDTLYLGQEFSNLTRLTNLSVSCRNVRHIYNNSLHGLMSLQIRVLTFFNFRYEILIFELGIFQNLPHLMFLSVSACQVGNHNMLLALKPLANRNMTSLFLKQINVYSDYSVPSFALQDGIILHNLSLSLTSICVPHMFWVDSTLFAFEPNTIASETWRKCLRTLDLSKNMLENIYWLNYFPEFRKLKYLNEISLSSVSSPESSQYPNLVNYTLSWDKSEAGNGQITHFNNNLNSQTISSNQMQAASSTHVQTQSGVSSQIQTQTESSSKIQIQPEARSQTKTQIETNSKIKTQPPLINQIQAQTEYSIQIQTQSEFSSQKQTQPGASSQIQAPPESSSQIQTQTESRNESYNNTIIEIMSNWKNNSYHRTGYHDTHTLSNSSVTTLSLNQLIKSNLLLKGNITYYLPPSLKKGKIINMIITPVTIGNLTLVCKSCNNFEEFYWINNYFLTAKGVIYGVENLKVLDLTGSSFNIADHLLDTFYGVQVFLFSGVKPETIFKTLSIQRLIRNLTNLRYLDVSNNKLNSDTFPATTFTSTPNVTHVILSKNRFSNIPFDLTTTPKLQVLDLSENAILFLTQEEMENLNNHAALVDYFHLLLHDNGIACVCSKIDFLVWRFTTRVIVHYSTTKMCWSDDGQSVHVGELSDIPTYSRLCQGRIFLMISLVLASLMSAAFLLAYLFARFRTSIEAFLRAIFGKRIGPMKPEDYKIGVFIGYADDDYRFVRNKLRKYLEEVLKLNTFIHQRDLLQGPIDQQFIDAIRNSWRVVLVLSRTFLNHYDLADITMKYASHSVTTVNQGRVFVLVEESQVYAIPDYLHDVLDDTRIVVLQDLHSHLNYEQKQSIKQCLR
;
A
#
# COMPACT_ATOMS: atom_id res chain seq x y z
N MET A 1 -13.01 -61.54 12.58
CA MET A 1 -12.51 -60.76 11.42
C MET A 1 -12.51 -59.27 11.77
N PHE A 2 -11.58 -58.84 12.64
CA PHE A 2 -11.51 -57.46 13.15
C PHE A 2 -10.08 -56.87 13.37
N PRO A 3 -8.96 -57.64 13.42
CA PRO A 3 -7.63 -57.02 13.56
C PRO A 3 -7.02 -56.52 12.23
N LEU A 4 -7.59 -56.88 11.07
CA LEU A 4 -7.05 -56.53 9.74
C LEU A 4 -7.39 -55.10 9.27
N LEU A 5 -8.36 -54.43 9.91
CA LEU A 5 -8.80 -53.08 9.51
C LEU A 5 -8.01 -51.96 10.21
N ILE A 6 -7.40 -52.24 11.36
CA ILE A 6 -6.58 -51.28 12.12
C ILE A 6 -5.19 -51.14 11.48
N TYR A 7 -4.64 -52.22 10.91
CA TYR A 7 -3.32 -52.19 10.26
C TYR A 7 -3.30 -51.33 8.98
N MET A 8 -4.40 -51.27 8.24
CA MET A 8 -4.50 -50.49 6.99
C MET A 8 -4.64 -48.96 7.22
N LEU A 9 -4.98 -48.52 8.43
CA LEU A 9 -5.10 -47.08 8.74
C LEU A 9 -3.79 -46.43 9.22
N CYS A 10 -2.79 -47.21 9.63
CA CYS A 10 -1.49 -46.69 10.07
C CYS A 10 -0.44 -46.53 8.94
N VAL A 11 -0.66 -47.10 7.75
CA VAL A 11 0.36 -47.15 6.68
C VAL A 11 0.36 -45.91 5.77
N CYS A 12 -0.72 -45.11 5.75
CA CYS A 12 -0.83 -43.94 4.87
C CYS A 12 -0.22 -42.63 5.42
N VAL A 13 0.49 -42.65 6.56
CA VAL A 13 1.03 -41.45 7.22
C VAL A 13 2.57 -41.37 7.15
N TYR A 14 3.24 -42.33 6.49
CA TYR A 14 4.71 -42.44 6.51
C TYR A 14 5.39 -42.52 5.13
N CYS A 15 4.82 -41.87 4.10
CA CYS A 15 5.47 -41.67 2.81
C CYS A 15 5.09 -40.33 2.16
N GLN A 16 5.75 -39.22 2.55
CA GLN A 16 6.08 -38.07 1.68
C GLN A 16 6.86 -36.97 2.44
N HIS A 17 8.02 -37.31 2.98
CA HIS A 17 9.09 -36.32 3.25
C HIS A 17 10.44 -37.03 3.24
N THR A 18 11.46 -36.38 2.65
CA THR A 18 12.86 -36.81 2.45
C THR A 18 13.22 -37.52 1.14
N GLU A 19 12.96 -36.86 0.00
CA GLU A 19 13.78 -37.07 -1.21
C GLU A 19 13.81 -35.80 -2.09
N GLN A 20 14.70 -34.84 -1.77
CA GLN A 20 15.29 -33.84 -2.70
C GLN A 20 16.29 -32.91 -1.97
N GLN A 21 17.41 -33.47 -1.51
CA GLN A 21 18.63 -32.69 -1.22
C GLN A 21 19.88 -33.46 -1.67
N GLN A 22 20.00 -33.70 -2.98
CA GLN A 22 21.28 -33.86 -3.68
C GLN A 22 21.07 -33.85 -5.20
N GLN A 23 20.92 -32.66 -5.77
CA GLN A 23 21.41 -32.41 -7.12
C GLN A 23 22.51 -31.36 -7.05
N SER A 24 23.60 -31.66 -7.75
CA SER A 24 24.82 -30.87 -7.86
C SER A 24 24.57 -29.40 -8.19
N HIS A 25 25.42 -28.51 -7.69
CA HIS A 25 25.56 -27.14 -8.21
C HIS A 25 25.97 -27.15 -9.69
N GLN A 26 24.99 -27.22 -10.59
CA GLN A 26 25.04 -26.45 -11.83
C GLN A 26 24.29 -25.15 -11.55
N MET A 27 24.92 -24.00 -11.82
CA MET A 27 24.21 -22.73 -11.80
C MET A 27 23.13 -22.77 -12.88
N PHE A 28 21.87 -22.81 -12.46
CA PHE A 28 20.74 -22.49 -13.34
C PHE A 28 20.80 -20.99 -13.64
N VAL A 29 21.65 -20.61 -14.60
CA VAL A 29 21.54 -19.31 -15.26
C VAL A 29 20.12 -19.25 -15.84
N LYS A 30 19.33 -18.24 -15.46
CA LYS A 30 17.97 -18.11 -16.00
C LYS A 30 18.10 -17.94 -17.52
N PRO A 31 17.30 -18.67 -18.33
CA PRO A 31 17.38 -18.53 -19.78
C PRO A 31 16.97 -17.12 -20.20
N CYS A 32 17.65 -16.58 -21.23
CA CYS A 32 17.31 -15.28 -21.78
C CYS A 32 15.86 -15.26 -22.28
N LYS A 33 15.18 -14.11 -22.13
CA LYS A 33 13.82 -13.89 -22.60
C LYS A 33 13.85 -13.67 -24.11
N ILE A 34 13.14 -14.50 -24.86
CA ILE A 34 13.07 -14.43 -26.32
C ILE A 34 11.69 -13.89 -26.75
N SER A 35 11.67 -12.94 -27.67
CA SER A 35 10.46 -12.40 -28.30
C SER A 35 10.69 -12.09 -29.78
N HIS A 36 9.62 -11.80 -30.53
CA HIS A 36 9.72 -11.38 -31.92
C HIS A 36 10.23 -9.92 -32.02
N ASP A 37 11.27 -9.69 -32.82
CA ASP A 37 11.80 -8.37 -33.12
C ASP A 37 10.93 -7.66 -34.17
N SER A 38 10.14 -6.68 -33.74
CA SER A 38 9.26 -5.90 -34.61
C SER A 38 9.96 -4.86 -35.48
N VAL A 39 11.25 -4.57 -35.21
CA VAL A 39 12.02 -3.53 -35.92
C VAL A 39 12.84 -4.14 -37.05
N TYR A 40 13.54 -5.23 -36.77
CA TYR A 40 14.48 -5.85 -37.70
C TYR A 40 13.97 -7.18 -38.30
N GLY A 41 12.96 -7.79 -37.69
CA GLY A 41 12.50 -9.14 -38.02
C GLY A 41 13.45 -10.22 -37.48
N GLY A 42 12.89 -11.32 -36.98
CA GLY A 42 13.65 -12.35 -36.28
C GLY A 42 13.43 -12.28 -34.77
N ASN A 43 14.44 -12.65 -33.99
CA ASN A 43 14.32 -12.78 -32.54
C ASN A 43 15.07 -11.67 -31.80
N LEU A 44 14.36 -11.00 -30.89
CA LEU A 44 14.93 -10.20 -29.81
C LEU A 44 15.24 -11.15 -28.66
N THR A 45 16.50 -11.16 -28.20
CA THR A 45 16.96 -11.98 -27.07
C THR A 45 17.46 -11.06 -25.96
N ASP A 46 16.70 -11.00 -24.87
CA ASP A 46 16.96 -10.17 -23.70
C ASP A 46 17.57 -11.02 -22.58
N CYS A 47 18.85 -10.77 -22.31
CA CYS A 47 19.67 -11.42 -21.30
C CYS A 47 20.05 -10.45 -20.16
N SER A 48 19.27 -9.40 -19.92
CA SER A 48 19.62 -8.33 -18.98
C SER A 48 19.43 -8.74 -17.51
N ASN A 49 20.28 -8.23 -16.61
CA ASN A 49 20.23 -8.54 -15.16
C ASN A 49 20.29 -10.05 -14.84
N LEU A 50 21.19 -10.78 -15.49
CA LEU A 50 21.35 -12.24 -15.35
C LEU A 50 22.70 -12.65 -14.73
N ASP A 51 23.44 -11.69 -14.16
CA ASP A 51 24.79 -11.86 -13.59
C ASP A 51 25.78 -12.56 -14.55
N ILE A 52 25.60 -12.33 -15.86
CA ILE A 52 26.38 -12.98 -16.90
C ILE A 52 27.83 -12.49 -16.86
N THR A 53 28.75 -13.42 -16.64
CA THR A 53 30.21 -13.20 -16.68
C THR A 53 30.86 -13.63 -17.99
N ASN A 54 30.19 -14.49 -18.77
CA ASN A 54 30.67 -14.99 -20.06
C ASN A 54 29.50 -15.07 -21.05
N LEU A 55 29.71 -14.69 -22.31
CA LEU A 55 28.64 -14.57 -23.30
C LEU A 55 27.87 -15.90 -23.51
N PRO A 56 26.52 -15.91 -23.48
CA PRO A 56 25.70 -17.12 -23.49
C PRO A 56 25.51 -17.70 -24.91
N LEU A 57 26.59 -17.95 -25.64
CA LEU A 57 26.56 -18.29 -27.08
C LEU A 57 25.79 -19.58 -27.44
N PHE A 58 25.64 -20.51 -26.50
CA PHE A 58 24.99 -21.80 -26.74
C PHE A 58 23.46 -21.72 -26.79
N ASP A 59 22.83 -20.85 -26.00
CA ASP A 59 21.37 -20.81 -25.85
C ASP A 59 20.66 -19.80 -26.77
N LEU A 60 21.42 -19.03 -27.56
CA LEU A 60 20.84 -18.05 -28.48
C LEU A 60 20.09 -18.71 -29.66
N PRO A 61 18.96 -18.15 -30.13
CA PRO A 61 18.31 -18.56 -31.37
C PRO A 61 19.20 -18.42 -32.63
N HIS A 62 18.87 -19.16 -33.69
CA HIS A 62 19.61 -19.12 -34.97
C HIS A 62 19.36 -17.87 -35.84
N ASN A 63 18.37 -17.04 -35.48
CA ASN A 63 17.98 -15.82 -36.21
C ASN A 63 17.79 -14.64 -35.25
N THR A 64 18.75 -14.46 -34.32
CA THR A 64 18.73 -13.33 -33.38
C THR A 64 19.16 -12.05 -34.09
N SER A 65 18.25 -11.07 -34.12
CA SER A 65 18.41 -9.76 -34.74
C SER A 65 18.79 -8.68 -33.72
N THR A 66 18.29 -8.82 -32.48
CA THR A 66 18.62 -7.95 -31.34
C THR A 66 19.09 -8.80 -30.16
N LEU A 67 20.23 -8.46 -29.58
CA LEU A 67 20.80 -9.09 -28.39
C LEU A 67 21.07 -8.01 -27.32
N ILE A 68 20.43 -8.16 -26.17
CA ILE A 68 20.55 -7.25 -25.03
C ILE A 68 21.25 -8.00 -23.90
N LEU A 69 22.39 -7.51 -23.46
CA LEU A 69 23.26 -8.09 -22.42
C LEU A 69 23.46 -7.11 -21.26
N ASP A 70 22.51 -6.21 -21.07
CA ASP A 70 22.64 -5.04 -20.19
C ASP A 70 22.64 -5.41 -18.70
N TYR A 71 23.31 -4.60 -17.88
CA TYR A 71 23.39 -4.80 -16.41
C TYR A 71 23.89 -6.20 -16.01
N ASN A 72 24.96 -6.66 -16.65
CA ASN A 72 25.65 -7.91 -16.33
C ASN A 72 27.08 -7.64 -15.78
N ASN A 73 27.96 -8.64 -15.72
CA ASN A 73 29.31 -8.48 -15.17
C ASN A 73 30.36 -9.17 -16.07
N ILE A 74 30.42 -8.74 -17.33
CA ILE A 74 31.15 -9.44 -18.40
C ILE A 74 32.67 -9.20 -18.32
N GLY A 75 33.09 -8.04 -17.78
CA GLY A 75 34.49 -7.74 -17.47
C GLY A 75 35.39 -7.43 -18.67
N CYS A 76 35.41 -8.27 -19.72
CA CYS A 76 36.25 -8.10 -20.91
C CYS A 76 35.66 -8.81 -22.15
N LEU A 77 35.67 -8.13 -23.30
CA LEU A 77 35.29 -8.71 -24.60
C LEU A 77 36.53 -9.21 -25.36
N ARG A 78 36.68 -10.53 -25.44
CA ARG A 78 37.84 -11.18 -26.08
C ARG A 78 37.67 -11.30 -27.60
N ASN A 79 38.79 -11.53 -28.30
CA ASN A 79 38.80 -11.75 -29.75
C ASN A 79 37.83 -12.88 -30.16
N ARG A 80 37.03 -12.63 -31.20
CA ARG A 80 36.03 -13.56 -31.75
C ARG A 80 34.94 -13.98 -30.75
N SER A 81 34.73 -13.24 -29.66
CA SER A 81 33.68 -13.47 -28.67
C SER A 81 32.26 -13.58 -29.26
N PHE A 82 31.98 -12.93 -30.40
CA PHE A 82 30.68 -13.00 -31.09
C PHE A 82 30.70 -13.86 -32.36
N HIS A 83 31.77 -14.62 -32.62
CA HIS A 83 31.94 -15.41 -33.84
C HIS A 83 31.14 -16.73 -33.77
N THR A 84 29.85 -16.64 -34.06
CA THR A 84 28.94 -17.79 -34.15
C THR A 84 27.99 -17.63 -35.35
N THR A 85 27.60 -18.75 -35.95
CA THR A 85 26.62 -18.78 -37.06
C THR A 85 25.25 -18.22 -36.65
N LYS A 86 24.93 -18.27 -35.35
CA LYS A 86 23.68 -17.76 -34.76
C LYS A 86 23.54 -16.23 -34.79
N LEU A 87 24.66 -15.49 -34.81
CA LEU A 87 24.69 -14.02 -34.72
C LEU A 87 24.96 -13.32 -36.07
N ARG A 88 24.96 -14.06 -37.18
CA ARG A 88 25.22 -13.52 -38.53
C ARG A 88 24.24 -12.42 -38.94
N PHE A 89 23.01 -12.47 -38.42
CA PHE A 89 21.93 -11.52 -38.71
C PHE A 89 21.75 -10.44 -37.63
N LEU A 90 22.64 -10.40 -36.61
CA LEU A 90 22.55 -9.44 -35.52
C LEU A 90 22.71 -8.01 -36.05
N ARG A 91 21.71 -7.16 -35.77
CA ARG A 91 21.66 -5.73 -36.13
C ARG A 91 21.78 -4.83 -34.92
N HIS A 92 21.34 -5.27 -33.74
CA HIS A 92 21.43 -4.49 -32.51
C HIS A 92 22.10 -5.31 -31.40
N LEU A 93 23.20 -4.79 -30.87
CA LEU A 93 23.92 -5.33 -29.72
C LEU A 93 23.98 -4.25 -28.63
N SER A 94 23.40 -4.53 -27.47
CA SER A 94 23.52 -3.68 -26.28
C SER A 94 24.21 -4.44 -25.16
N ILE A 95 25.19 -3.78 -24.54
CA ILE A 95 26.00 -4.27 -23.42
C ILE A 95 26.24 -3.10 -22.45
N GLN A 96 25.21 -2.32 -22.12
CA GLN A 96 25.35 -1.17 -21.22
C GLN A 96 25.53 -1.62 -19.76
N PHE A 97 26.21 -0.81 -18.95
CA PHE A 97 26.38 -0.99 -17.50
C PHE A 97 26.81 -2.41 -17.09
N SER A 98 27.70 -3.04 -17.86
CA SER A 98 28.06 -4.46 -17.75
C SER A 98 29.51 -4.72 -17.31
N GLY A 99 30.16 -3.70 -16.74
CA GLY A 99 31.52 -3.78 -16.20
C GLY A 99 32.61 -4.06 -17.23
N VAL A 100 32.39 -3.79 -18.53
CA VAL A 100 33.39 -4.07 -19.57
C VAL A 100 34.58 -3.11 -19.43
N SER A 101 35.72 -3.65 -19.03
CA SER A 101 36.97 -2.91 -18.77
C SER A 101 38.00 -2.98 -19.91
N ALA A 102 37.79 -3.86 -20.88
CA ALA A 102 38.65 -4.01 -22.05
C ALA A 102 37.89 -4.68 -23.22
N ILE A 103 38.30 -4.34 -24.45
CA ILE A 103 37.81 -4.93 -25.70
C ILE A 103 39.03 -5.24 -26.58
N GLU A 104 39.18 -6.49 -27.01
CA GLU A 104 40.27 -6.92 -27.89
C GLU A 104 40.00 -6.55 -29.38
N VAL A 105 41.05 -6.44 -30.19
CA VAL A 105 41.02 -5.90 -31.57
C VAL A 105 40.00 -6.57 -32.51
N ASP A 106 39.84 -7.89 -32.39
CA ASP A 106 38.92 -8.72 -33.19
C ASP A 106 37.70 -9.18 -32.37
N ALA A 107 37.34 -8.52 -31.27
CA ALA A 107 36.23 -8.94 -30.42
C ALA A 107 34.89 -8.98 -31.17
N LEU A 108 34.62 -7.96 -31.99
CA LEU A 108 33.41 -7.82 -32.82
C LEU A 108 33.43 -8.65 -34.11
N PHE A 109 34.41 -9.55 -34.29
CA PHE A 109 34.53 -10.39 -35.49
C PHE A 109 33.28 -11.26 -35.69
N GLY A 110 32.68 -11.17 -36.87
CA GLY A 110 31.44 -11.87 -37.25
C GLY A 110 30.23 -10.95 -37.36
N LEU A 111 30.21 -9.81 -36.66
CA LEU A 111 29.05 -8.89 -36.55
C LEU A 111 28.88 -7.93 -37.74
N HIS A 112 29.15 -8.38 -38.97
CA HIS A 112 29.16 -7.54 -40.17
C HIS A 112 27.81 -6.86 -40.49
N SER A 113 26.71 -7.39 -39.96
CA SER A 113 25.34 -6.88 -40.15
C SER A 113 24.93 -5.80 -39.15
N LEU A 114 25.80 -5.46 -38.18
CA LEU A 114 25.47 -4.61 -37.04
C LEU A 114 25.18 -3.17 -37.46
N ASP A 115 24.06 -2.63 -36.97
CA ASP A 115 23.53 -1.29 -37.22
C ASP A 115 23.64 -0.41 -35.94
N ILE A 116 23.40 -1.04 -34.77
CA ILE A 116 23.48 -0.43 -33.44
C ILE A 116 24.43 -1.21 -32.53
N LEU A 117 25.38 -0.49 -31.92
CA LEU A 117 26.25 -0.97 -30.85
C LEU A 117 26.16 -0.02 -29.65
N ASN A 118 25.66 -0.51 -28.52
CA ASN A 118 25.61 0.22 -27.25
C ASN A 118 26.58 -0.40 -26.24
N LEU A 119 27.53 0.41 -25.77
CA LEU A 119 28.56 0.10 -24.78
C LEU A 119 28.58 1.18 -23.67
N GLU A 120 27.50 1.94 -23.48
CA GLU A 120 27.48 3.02 -22.48
C GLU A 120 27.58 2.50 -21.04
N GLY A 121 28.22 3.28 -20.17
CA GLY A 121 28.25 3.01 -18.73
C GLY A 121 29.13 1.84 -18.30
N ASN A 122 30.10 1.42 -19.12
CA ASN A 122 31.12 0.43 -18.74
C ASN A 122 32.38 1.14 -18.20
N ASN A 123 33.52 0.45 -18.19
CA ASN A 123 34.81 0.94 -17.66
C ASN A 123 35.87 0.98 -18.78
N LEU A 124 35.48 1.36 -19.99
CA LEU A 124 36.38 1.32 -21.16
C LEU A 124 37.46 2.42 -21.05
N PRO A 125 38.76 2.09 -20.96
CA PRO A 125 39.82 3.10 -20.88
C PRO A 125 39.96 3.79 -22.23
N ILE A 126 39.37 4.98 -22.35
CA ILE A 126 39.36 5.74 -23.60
C ILE A 126 40.78 6.23 -23.95
N CYS A 127 41.53 6.63 -22.94
CA CYS A 127 42.95 6.98 -23.02
C CYS A 127 43.85 6.02 -22.25
N GLN A 128 45.17 6.11 -22.52
CA GLN A 128 46.20 5.21 -22.02
C GLN A 128 46.45 5.30 -20.50
N LYS A 129 45.53 4.82 -19.68
CA LYS A 129 45.80 4.49 -18.27
C LYS A 129 46.51 3.12 -18.27
N HIS A 130 47.80 3.09 -17.94
CA HIS A 130 48.64 1.86 -17.91
C HIS A 130 48.75 1.09 -19.25
N GLY A 131 48.87 1.80 -20.38
CA GLY A 131 49.08 1.16 -21.69
C GLY A 131 47.84 0.47 -22.28
N ARG A 132 46.63 0.73 -21.76
CA ARG A 132 45.36 0.30 -22.34
C ARG A 132 44.61 1.51 -22.89
N SER A 133 44.31 1.49 -24.19
CA SER A 133 43.44 2.46 -24.88
C SER A 133 42.53 1.70 -25.85
N PHE A 134 41.59 2.36 -26.52
CA PHE A 134 40.87 1.75 -27.65
C PHE A 134 41.87 1.22 -28.69
N PRO A 135 41.95 -0.11 -28.95
CA PRO A 135 42.78 -0.63 -30.02
C PRO A 135 42.42 -0.05 -31.39
N ALA A 136 43.45 0.30 -32.16
CA ALA A 136 43.32 0.70 -33.55
C ALA A 136 42.52 -0.33 -34.35
N GLY A 137 41.47 0.13 -35.04
CA GLY A 137 40.63 -0.73 -35.86
C GLY A 137 39.71 -1.68 -35.08
N MET A 138 39.40 -1.46 -33.81
CA MET A 138 38.37 -2.23 -33.07
C MET A 138 37.06 -2.39 -33.86
N PHE A 139 36.64 -1.33 -34.56
CA PHE A 139 35.41 -1.30 -35.34
C PHE A 139 35.54 -1.80 -36.79
N LYS A 140 36.72 -2.29 -37.23
CA LYS A 140 36.97 -2.73 -38.61
C LYS A 140 36.03 -3.85 -39.11
N HIS A 141 35.47 -4.63 -38.19
CA HIS A 141 34.53 -5.73 -38.50
C HIS A 141 33.06 -5.31 -38.54
N VAL A 142 32.73 -4.06 -38.19
CA VAL A 142 31.36 -3.51 -38.14
C VAL A 142 31.17 -2.26 -39.04
N PRO A 143 31.56 -2.30 -40.34
CA PRO A 143 31.57 -1.11 -41.21
C PRO A 143 30.18 -0.53 -41.54
N ASN A 144 29.10 -1.29 -41.26
CA ASN A 144 27.73 -0.89 -41.53
C ASN A 144 27.10 -0.05 -40.39
N LEU A 145 27.80 0.13 -39.28
CA LEU A 145 27.27 0.73 -38.06
C LEU A 145 26.77 2.17 -38.29
N ARG A 146 25.55 2.45 -37.85
CA ARG A 146 24.93 3.79 -37.92
C ARG A 146 24.76 4.44 -36.55
N HIS A 147 24.70 3.63 -35.50
CA HIS A 147 24.49 4.07 -34.13
C HIS A 147 25.58 3.47 -33.23
N LEU A 148 26.49 4.30 -32.74
CA LEU A 148 27.55 3.92 -31.81
C LEU A 148 27.37 4.72 -30.51
N PHE A 149 27.20 4.01 -29.40
CA PHE A 149 27.07 4.62 -28.07
C PHE A 149 28.20 4.11 -27.19
N ILE A 150 29.18 4.99 -26.89
CA ILE A 150 30.39 4.69 -26.12
C ILE A 150 30.66 5.74 -25.02
N GLY A 151 29.68 6.59 -24.68
CA GLY A 151 29.77 7.51 -23.55
C GLY A 151 29.57 6.84 -22.18
N LEU A 152 29.70 7.62 -21.10
CA LEU A 152 29.61 7.18 -19.70
C LEU A 152 30.66 6.13 -19.27
N ASN A 153 31.75 5.96 -20.01
CA ASN A 153 32.78 4.94 -19.78
C ASN A 153 33.94 5.39 -18.86
N GLU A 154 34.00 6.67 -18.53
CA GLU A 154 35.10 7.27 -17.78
C GLU A 154 34.95 7.16 -16.26
N GLU A 155 36.00 6.69 -15.57
CA GLU A 155 36.02 6.56 -14.10
C GLU A 155 36.25 7.90 -13.37
N MET A 156 35.76 7.96 -12.13
CA MET A 156 35.71 9.16 -11.27
C MET A 156 37.07 9.58 -10.66
N GLN A 157 38.21 9.23 -11.27
CA GLN A 157 39.55 9.39 -10.68
C GLN A 157 40.40 10.47 -11.38
N GLU A 158 41.41 10.94 -10.64
CA GLU A 158 42.22 12.14 -10.91
C GLU A 158 42.69 12.33 -12.36
N LEU A 159 42.67 13.61 -12.78
CA LEU A 159 43.19 14.11 -14.06
C LEU A 159 44.57 13.52 -14.37
N VAL A 160 44.65 12.66 -15.38
CA VAL A 160 45.93 12.13 -15.89
C VAL A 160 46.48 13.13 -16.92
N PRO A 161 47.57 13.86 -16.65
CA PRO A 161 48.02 14.97 -17.50
C PRO A 161 48.60 14.54 -18.86
N GLU A 162 48.73 13.23 -19.10
CA GLU A 162 49.20 12.64 -20.36
C GLU A 162 48.06 12.37 -21.37
N CYS A 163 46.80 12.54 -20.98
CA CYS A 163 45.64 12.48 -21.88
C CYS A 163 45.43 13.86 -22.52
N GLN A 164 46.06 14.14 -23.68
CA GLN A 164 46.02 15.47 -24.28
C GLN A 164 45.04 15.68 -25.45
N ILE A 165 44.70 14.65 -26.23
CA ILE A 165 43.60 14.66 -27.23
C ILE A 165 43.03 13.23 -27.34
N TYR A 166 41.82 13.03 -27.90
CA TYR A 166 41.54 11.81 -28.68
C TYR A 166 42.74 11.59 -29.62
N PRO A 167 43.47 10.47 -29.57
CA PRO A 167 44.83 10.43 -30.08
C PRO A 167 44.90 10.73 -31.59
N ASP A 168 45.58 11.82 -31.95
CA ASP A 168 45.81 12.32 -33.33
C ASP A 168 46.35 11.27 -34.31
N HIS A 169 46.88 10.16 -33.79
CA HIS A 169 47.48 9.08 -34.56
C HIS A 169 46.53 7.95 -34.96
N ILE A 170 45.30 7.87 -34.42
CA ILE A 170 44.34 6.79 -34.71
C ILE A 170 42.92 7.36 -34.78
N ASP A 171 42.47 7.74 -35.99
CA ASP A 171 41.05 8.01 -36.26
C ASP A 171 40.24 6.71 -36.13
N ILE A 172 39.75 6.43 -34.90
CA ILE A 172 38.93 5.24 -34.58
C ILE A 172 37.61 5.22 -35.36
N PHE A 173 37.14 6.36 -35.85
CA PHE A 173 35.88 6.53 -36.56
C PHE A 173 36.03 6.47 -38.09
N SER A 174 37.25 6.55 -38.64
CA SER A 174 37.56 6.40 -40.06
C SER A 174 36.96 5.15 -40.70
N THR A 175 36.82 4.07 -39.93
CA THR A 175 36.23 2.79 -40.36
C THR A 175 34.70 2.76 -40.39
N LEU A 176 34.03 3.85 -39.98
CA LEU A 176 32.58 3.96 -39.81
C LEU A 176 31.93 5.03 -40.70
N PRO A 177 32.02 4.93 -42.05
CA PRO A 177 31.53 5.94 -43.00
C PRO A 177 29.99 6.06 -43.05
N HIS A 178 29.26 5.27 -42.27
CA HIS A 178 27.80 5.23 -42.20
C HIS A 178 27.23 5.73 -40.88
N LEU A 179 28.09 6.15 -39.96
CA LEU A 179 27.71 6.62 -38.64
C LEU A 179 26.82 7.87 -38.73
N LYS A 180 25.68 7.81 -38.03
CA LYS A 180 24.65 8.84 -38.00
C LYS A 180 24.40 9.37 -36.59
N ASN A 181 24.46 8.48 -35.60
CA ASN A 181 24.37 8.79 -34.19
C ASN A 181 25.65 8.34 -33.48
N LEU A 182 26.23 9.24 -32.69
CA LEU A 182 27.41 8.99 -31.86
C LEU A 182 27.17 9.51 -30.44
N SER A 183 27.50 8.71 -29.43
CA SER A 183 27.62 9.15 -28.03
C SER A 183 29.02 8.85 -27.53
N ILE A 184 29.71 9.85 -26.98
CA ILE A 184 31.11 9.82 -26.54
C ILE A 184 31.29 10.50 -25.18
N ASP A 185 32.36 10.17 -24.48
CA ASP A 185 32.85 10.98 -23.36
C ASP A 185 33.84 12.06 -23.86
N ALA A 186 33.84 13.19 -23.17
CA ALA A 186 34.86 14.21 -23.30
C ALA A 186 36.01 13.93 -22.32
N ILE A 187 37.19 13.72 -22.88
CA ILE A 187 38.37 13.16 -22.20
C ILE A 187 39.14 14.20 -21.35
N ASN A 188 39.06 15.48 -21.75
CA ASN A 188 39.92 16.53 -21.23
C ASN A 188 39.14 17.58 -20.43
N ASP A 189 39.86 18.37 -19.63
CA ASP A 189 39.35 19.56 -18.92
C ASP A 189 38.76 20.63 -19.88
N THR A 190 39.18 20.61 -21.14
CA THR A 190 38.65 21.40 -22.24
C THR A 190 38.05 20.49 -23.31
N LEU A 191 36.79 20.73 -23.71
CA LEU A 191 36.21 19.99 -24.84
C LEU A 191 36.89 20.42 -26.15
N TYR A 192 37.30 19.43 -26.96
CA TYR A 192 37.75 19.64 -28.33
C TYR A 192 37.19 18.54 -29.24
N LEU A 193 36.49 18.95 -30.30
CA LEU A 193 35.98 18.11 -31.38
C LEU A 193 36.51 18.71 -32.68
N GLY A 194 37.66 18.22 -33.11
CA GLY A 194 38.46 18.73 -34.21
C GLY A 194 38.20 18.08 -35.56
N GLN A 195 39.16 18.27 -36.46
CA GLN A 195 39.06 17.90 -37.88
C GLN A 195 38.75 16.40 -38.10
N GLU A 196 39.14 15.54 -37.17
CA GLU A 196 38.84 14.11 -37.12
C GLU A 196 37.33 13.80 -37.23
N PHE A 197 36.46 14.65 -36.66
CA PHE A 197 35.00 14.48 -36.81
C PHE A 197 34.49 14.84 -38.21
N SER A 198 35.20 15.67 -38.99
CA SER A 198 34.76 16.07 -40.35
C SER A 198 34.68 14.91 -41.34
N ASN A 199 35.36 13.78 -41.07
CA ASN A 199 35.25 12.56 -41.87
C ASN A 199 33.87 11.88 -41.74
N LEU A 200 33.15 12.13 -40.64
CA LEU A 200 31.84 11.53 -40.33
C LEU A 200 30.69 12.23 -41.06
N THR A 201 30.77 12.32 -42.40
CA THR A 201 29.86 13.11 -43.26
C THR A 201 28.36 12.78 -43.15
N ARG A 202 27.99 11.67 -42.52
CA ARG A 202 26.59 11.25 -42.27
C ARG A 202 26.11 11.49 -40.83
N LEU A 203 26.97 11.98 -39.94
CA LEU A 203 26.65 12.25 -38.55
C LEU A 203 25.63 13.40 -38.45
N THR A 204 24.47 13.12 -37.86
CA THR A 204 23.43 14.12 -37.59
C THR A 204 23.15 14.31 -36.11
N ASN A 205 23.50 13.32 -35.28
CA ASN A 205 23.19 13.29 -33.86
C ASN A 205 24.47 13.01 -33.06
N LEU A 206 24.86 13.94 -32.20
CA LEU A 206 26.00 13.80 -31.31
C LEU A 206 25.57 13.99 -29.85
N SER A 207 26.00 13.08 -28.98
CA SER A 207 25.90 13.19 -27.53
C SER A 207 27.30 13.21 -26.92
N VAL A 208 27.56 14.14 -26.02
CA VAL A 208 28.86 14.33 -25.37
C VAL A 208 28.66 14.34 -23.85
N SER A 209 29.30 13.39 -23.19
CA SER A 209 29.37 13.30 -21.73
C SER A 209 30.52 14.17 -21.23
N CYS A 210 30.19 15.22 -20.48
CA CYS A 210 31.12 16.27 -20.04
C CYS A 210 31.69 16.02 -18.63
N ARG A 211 31.84 14.75 -18.21
CA ARG A 211 32.19 14.37 -16.83
C ARG A 211 33.45 15.05 -16.28
N ASN A 212 34.44 15.29 -17.14
CA ASN A 212 35.71 15.91 -16.76
C ASN A 212 35.96 17.29 -17.38
N VAL A 213 34.97 17.89 -18.06
CA VAL A 213 35.12 19.19 -18.75
C VAL A 213 34.81 20.36 -17.81
N ARG A 214 35.68 21.38 -17.78
CA ARG A 214 35.43 22.71 -17.17
C ARG A 214 35.25 23.82 -18.19
N HIS A 215 35.82 23.69 -19.39
CA HIS A 215 35.83 24.76 -20.40
C HIS A 215 35.38 24.28 -21.79
N ILE A 216 34.50 25.06 -22.43
CA ILE A 216 34.15 24.90 -23.86
C ILE A 216 34.35 26.25 -24.56
N TYR A 217 35.43 26.33 -25.34
CA TYR A 217 35.78 27.50 -26.15
C TYR A 217 34.96 27.56 -27.43
N ASN A 218 34.92 28.73 -28.06
CA ASN A 218 34.16 28.99 -29.29
C ASN A 218 34.58 28.08 -30.48
N ASN A 219 35.82 27.58 -30.47
CA ASN A 219 36.39 26.69 -31.47
C ASN A 219 36.29 25.19 -31.09
N SER A 220 35.81 24.85 -29.89
CA SER A 220 35.68 23.46 -29.42
C SER A 220 34.82 22.57 -30.32
N LEU A 221 33.90 23.15 -31.10
CA LEU A 221 33.00 22.44 -32.00
C LEU A 221 33.35 22.64 -33.49
N HIS A 222 34.54 23.17 -33.81
CA HIS A 222 34.94 23.51 -35.18
C HIS A 222 34.90 22.31 -36.13
N GLY A 223 35.29 21.12 -35.68
CA GLY A 223 35.26 19.88 -36.45
C GLY A 223 33.87 19.46 -36.94
N LEU A 224 32.81 19.95 -36.27
CA LEU A 224 31.42 19.68 -36.61
C LEU A 224 30.85 20.66 -37.64
N MET A 225 31.58 21.72 -38.00
CA MET A 225 31.10 22.79 -38.89
C MET A 225 30.77 22.32 -40.31
N SER A 226 31.49 21.29 -40.78
CA SER A 226 31.30 20.65 -42.08
C SER A 226 30.11 19.66 -42.10
N LEU A 227 29.55 19.33 -40.93
CA LEU A 227 28.58 18.25 -40.75
C LEU A 227 27.14 18.76 -40.65
N GLN A 228 26.18 17.88 -40.95
CA GLN A 228 24.74 18.18 -40.83
C GLN A 228 24.20 17.85 -39.43
N ILE A 229 24.88 18.31 -38.36
CA ILE A 229 24.43 18.12 -36.98
C ILE A 229 23.09 18.82 -36.77
N ARG A 230 22.06 18.01 -36.47
CA ARG A 230 20.69 18.43 -36.14
C ARG A 230 20.39 18.29 -34.66
N VAL A 231 21.01 17.31 -34.01
CA VAL A 231 20.80 16.99 -32.59
C VAL A 231 22.16 17.05 -31.89
N LEU A 232 22.28 17.92 -30.90
CA LEU A 232 23.45 18.01 -30.02
C LEU A 232 23.00 17.89 -28.56
N THR A 233 23.62 17.00 -27.82
CA THR A 233 23.34 16.76 -26.39
C THR A 233 24.63 16.85 -25.60
N PHE A 234 24.63 17.67 -24.54
CA PHE A 234 25.64 17.66 -23.49
C PHE A 234 25.03 17.12 -22.20
N PHE A 235 25.75 16.24 -21.52
CA PHE A 235 25.25 15.62 -20.29
C PHE A 235 26.38 15.22 -19.32
N ASN A 236 26.00 14.73 -18.14
CA ASN A 236 26.88 14.12 -17.12
C ASN A 236 27.58 15.10 -16.16
N PHE A 237 27.79 14.63 -14.93
CA PHE A 237 27.98 15.45 -13.73
C PHE A 237 29.43 15.44 -13.24
N ARG A 238 29.99 16.64 -13.04
CA ARG A 238 31.03 16.95 -12.07
C ARG A 238 30.46 18.03 -11.13
N TYR A 239 30.94 18.11 -9.90
CA TYR A 239 30.59 19.19 -8.96
C TYR A 239 31.40 20.48 -9.25
N GLU A 240 31.69 20.75 -10.53
CA GLU A 240 32.55 21.84 -10.97
C GLU A 240 31.87 22.63 -12.11
N ILE A 241 32.11 23.94 -12.10
CA ILE A 241 31.46 24.92 -12.98
C ILE A 241 31.98 24.76 -14.42
N LEU A 242 31.06 24.68 -15.38
CA LEU A 242 31.35 24.52 -16.81
C LEU A 242 31.17 25.85 -17.54
N ILE A 243 32.26 26.45 -18.03
CA ILE A 243 32.18 27.74 -18.74
C ILE A 243 32.00 27.50 -20.24
N PHE A 244 30.84 27.88 -20.80
CA PHE A 244 30.71 28.05 -22.24
C PHE A 244 31.17 29.46 -22.63
N GLU A 245 32.00 29.54 -23.67
CA GLU A 245 32.39 30.81 -24.27
C GLU A 245 31.25 31.38 -25.15
N LEU A 246 31.27 32.69 -25.38
CA LEU A 246 30.40 33.32 -26.36
C LEU A 246 30.69 32.76 -27.76
N GLY A 247 29.67 32.23 -28.44
CA GLY A 247 29.79 31.81 -29.84
C GLY A 247 29.84 30.30 -30.08
N ILE A 248 29.85 29.43 -29.06
CA ILE A 248 30.03 27.97 -29.25
C ILE A 248 29.11 27.32 -30.31
N PHE A 249 27.87 27.80 -30.49
CA PHE A 249 26.92 27.27 -31.47
C PHE A 249 26.91 27.99 -32.83
N GLN A 250 27.80 28.96 -33.06
CA GLN A 250 27.85 29.76 -34.28
C GLN A 250 28.05 28.89 -35.53
N ASN A 251 28.95 27.91 -35.42
CA ASN A 251 29.36 27.05 -36.53
C ASN A 251 28.47 25.81 -36.74
N LEU A 252 27.30 25.74 -36.11
CA LEU A 252 26.34 24.63 -36.27
C LEU A 252 25.07 25.07 -37.01
N PRO A 253 25.10 25.31 -38.34
CA PRO A 253 24.00 25.94 -39.08
C PRO A 253 22.71 25.11 -39.12
N HIS A 254 22.81 23.79 -38.99
CA HIS A 254 21.68 22.85 -39.11
C HIS A 254 21.07 22.39 -37.77
N LEU A 255 21.53 22.94 -36.65
CA LEU A 255 21.10 22.52 -35.31
C LEU A 255 19.61 22.83 -35.08
N MET A 256 18.84 21.78 -34.77
CA MET A 256 17.39 21.85 -34.53
C MET A 256 17.03 21.46 -33.09
N PHE A 257 17.75 20.52 -32.49
CA PHE A 257 17.56 20.06 -31.13
C PHE A 257 18.85 20.27 -30.33
N LEU A 258 18.75 20.95 -29.20
CA LEU A 258 19.84 21.14 -28.25
C LEU A 258 19.39 20.69 -26.87
N SER A 259 20.16 19.80 -26.25
CA SER A 259 20.02 19.42 -24.84
C SER A 259 21.29 19.72 -24.06
N VAL A 260 21.15 20.30 -22.88
CA VAL A 260 22.20 20.45 -21.87
C VAL A 260 21.60 19.96 -20.56
N SER A 261 22.10 18.85 -20.04
CA SER A 261 21.47 18.09 -18.95
C SER A 261 22.46 17.70 -17.86
N ALA A 262 22.31 18.24 -16.65
CA ALA A 262 23.18 17.99 -15.50
C ALA A 262 24.65 18.45 -15.73
N CYS A 263 24.81 19.64 -16.33
CA CYS A 263 26.10 20.30 -16.52
C CYS A 263 26.03 21.70 -15.89
N GLN A 264 26.90 22.04 -14.94
CA GLN A 264 26.84 23.28 -14.15
C GLN A 264 27.28 24.54 -14.95
N VAL A 265 26.53 24.88 -16.00
CA VAL A 265 26.85 25.99 -16.92
C VAL A 265 26.46 27.36 -16.36
N GLY A 266 25.35 27.41 -15.63
CA GLY A 266 24.64 28.61 -15.25
C GLY A 266 23.63 29.06 -16.29
N ASN A 267 22.45 29.47 -15.84
CA ASN A 267 21.37 30.00 -16.68
C ASN A 267 21.82 31.22 -17.49
N HIS A 268 22.53 32.18 -16.87
CA HIS A 268 22.98 33.39 -17.57
C HIS A 268 24.03 33.08 -18.64
N ASN A 269 25.01 32.23 -18.31
CA ASN A 269 26.02 31.80 -19.27
C ASN A 269 25.36 31.02 -20.44
N MET A 270 24.41 30.14 -20.15
CA MET A 270 23.68 29.40 -21.18
C MET A 270 22.86 30.34 -22.11
N LEU A 271 22.17 31.35 -21.58
CA LEU A 271 21.48 32.36 -22.39
C LEU A 271 22.44 33.13 -23.32
N LEU A 272 23.65 33.42 -22.83
CA LEU A 272 24.70 34.06 -23.61
C LEU A 272 25.25 33.12 -24.70
N ALA A 273 25.45 31.83 -24.39
CA ALA A 273 25.90 30.82 -25.34
C ALA A 273 24.89 30.56 -26.48
N LEU A 274 23.59 30.74 -26.21
CA LEU A 274 22.51 30.60 -27.20
C LEU A 274 22.41 31.75 -28.21
N LYS A 275 23.13 32.87 -28.02
CA LYS A 275 23.14 34.03 -28.94
C LYS A 275 23.27 33.69 -30.45
N PRO A 276 24.16 32.77 -30.89
CA PRO A 276 24.31 32.44 -32.31
C PRO A 276 23.14 31.68 -32.94
N LEU A 277 22.20 31.19 -32.12
CA LEU A 277 20.99 30.49 -32.54
C LEU A 277 19.77 31.44 -32.68
N ALA A 278 19.95 32.73 -32.39
CA ALA A 278 18.92 33.75 -32.54
C ALA A 278 18.27 33.73 -33.94
N ASN A 279 16.95 33.98 -33.99
CA ASN A 279 16.12 33.95 -35.21
C ASN A 279 16.08 32.62 -35.98
N ARG A 280 16.55 31.50 -35.41
CA ARG A 280 16.44 30.16 -36.03
C ARG A 280 15.14 29.44 -35.64
N ASN A 281 14.74 28.48 -36.48
CA ASN A 281 13.67 27.54 -36.19
C ASN A 281 14.28 26.24 -35.63
N MET A 282 14.05 25.99 -34.35
CA MET A 282 14.47 24.78 -33.64
C MET A 282 13.25 23.89 -33.35
N THR A 283 13.45 22.60 -33.13
CA THR A 283 12.37 21.67 -32.72
C THR A 283 12.18 21.70 -31.21
N SER A 284 13.27 21.64 -30.45
CA SER A 284 13.24 21.62 -28.99
C SER A 284 14.54 22.19 -28.41
N LEU A 285 14.42 22.77 -27.22
CA LEU A 285 15.55 23.21 -26.41
C LEU A 285 15.33 22.69 -24.98
N PHE A 286 16.28 21.89 -24.49
CA PHE A 286 16.15 21.13 -23.26
C PHE A 286 17.30 21.49 -22.30
N LEU A 287 17.03 22.40 -21.38
CA LEU A 287 17.94 22.77 -20.30
C LEU A 287 17.45 22.06 -19.04
N LYS A 288 18.27 21.18 -18.48
CA LYS A 288 17.94 20.47 -17.24
C LYS A 288 19.11 20.50 -16.29
N GLN A 289 18.90 20.91 -15.04
CA GLN A 289 19.96 20.88 -14.01
C GLN A 289 21.24 21.59 -14.51
N ILE A 290 21.05 22.79 -15.08
CA ILE A 290 22.15 23.61 -15.63
C ILE A 290 22.66 24.68 -14.66
N ASN A 291 22.08 24.75 -13.46
CA ASN A 291 22.44 25.71 -12.42
C ASN A 291 23.88 25.55 -11.94
N VAL A 292 24.54 26.67 -11.64
CA VAL A 292 25.93 26.68 -11.11
C VAL A 292 26.00 26.05 -9.72
N TYR A 293 25.07 26.41 -8.84
CA TYR A 293 25.03 25.96 -7.45
C TYR A 293 23.81 25.07 -7.23
N SER A 294 24.02 23.88 -6.69
CA SER A 294 22.95 22.93 -6.33
C SER A 294 22.45 23.08 -4.89
N ASP A 295 23.00 24.01 -4.12
CA ASP A 295 22.63 24.21 -2.72
C ASP A 295 21.48 25.22 -2.59
N TYR A 296 20.28 24.67 -2.40
CA TYR A 296 19.05 25.42 -2.16
C TYR A 296 19.04 26.16 -0.80
N SER A 297 20.00 25.90 0.10
CA SER A 297 20.09 26.55 1.42
C SER A 297 20.78 27.92 1.41
N VAL A 298 21.37 28.34 0.28
CA VAL A 298 22.08 29.63 0.13
C VAL A 298 21.40 30.50 -0.92
N PRO A 299 20.34 31.27 -0.56
CA PRO A 299 19.49 31.93 -1.54
C PRO A 299 20.21 32.99 -2.38
N SER A 300 21.28 33.62 -1.88
CA SER A 300 22.01 34.67 -2.60
C SER A 300 22.59 34.21 -3.94
N PHE A 301 23.20 33.03 -3.99
CA PHE A 301 23.77 32.48 -5.23
C PHE A 301 22.69 32.01 -6.20
N ALA A 302 21.65 31.36 -5.67
CA ALA A 302 20.54 30.87 -6.47
C ALA A 302 19.62 32.00 -6.99
N LEU A 303 19.53 33.14 -6.29
CA LEU A 303 18.93 34.38 -6.81
C LEU A 303 19.73 34.97 -7.98
N GLN A 304 21.06 34.97 -7.90
CA GLN A 304 21.92 35.62 -8.90
C GLN A 304 21.82 34.98 -10.28
N ASP A 305 21.87 33.64 -10.36
CA ASP A 305 21.70 32.91 -11.63
C ASP A 305 20.23 32.52 -11.91
N GLY A 306 19.36 32.48 -10.91
CA GLY A 306 17.96 32.09 -11.06
C GLY A 306 17.03 33.20 -11.56
N ILE A 307 17.44 34.47 -11.56
CA ILE A 307 16.62 35.58 -12.07
C ILE A 307 16.94 35.83 -13.54
N ILE A 308 15.96 35.65 -14.42
CA ILE A 308 16.12 35.83 -15.87
C ILE A 308 15.75 37.25 -16.29
N LEU A 309 16.77 38.02 -16.66
CA LEU A 309 16.65 39.38 -17.16
C LEU A 309 16.17 39.42 -18.62
N HIS A 310 15.38 40.43 -18.95
CA HIS A 310 14.79 40.61 -20.29
C HIS A 310 15.90 40.71 -21.36
N ASN A 311 16.93 41.52 -21.11
CA ASN A 311 18.05 41.75 -22.03
C ASN A 311 18.83 40.46 -22.38
N LEU A 312 19.06 39.57 -21.41
CA LEU A 312 19.69 38.26 -21.63
C LEU A 312 18.76 37.31 -22.38
N SER A 313 17.46 37.35 -22.06
CA SER A 313 16.46 36.49 -22.68
C SER A 313 16.17 36.79 -24.15
N LEU A 314 16.42 38.02 -24.63
CA LEU A 314 16.14 38.45 -26.01
C LEU A 314 16.68 37.47 -27.06
N SER A 315 17.82 36.86 -26.78
CA SER A 315 18.45 35.89 -27.69
C SER A 315 17.66 34.58 -27.74
N LEU A 316 17.43 33.95 -26.58
CA LEU A 316 16.58 32.76 -26.44
C LEU A 316 15.18 32.97 -27.02
N THR A 317 14.56 34.11 -26.72
CA THR A 317 13.17 34.36 -27.08
C THR A 317 12.99 34.85 -28.52
N SER A 318 14.09 35.15 -29.23
CA SER A 318 14.10 35.28 -30.69
C SER A 318 14.13 33.93 -31.43
N ILE A 319 14.56 32.84 -30.76
CA ILE A 319 14.56 31.49 -31.32
C ILE A 319 13.11 31.00 -31.39
N CYS A 320 12.68 30.52 -32.55
CA CYS A 320 11.40 29.83 -32.64
C CYS A 320 11.59 28.37 -32.20
N VAL A 321 11.17 28.07 -30.98
CA VAL A 321 11.23 26.74 -30.38
C VAL A 321 9.82 26.29 -29.94
N PRO A 322 9.23 25.25 -30.56
CA PRO A 322 7.93 24.71 -30.15
C PRO A 322 7.93 24.06 -28.77
N HIS A 323 9.04 23.45 -28.35
CA HIS A 323 9.12 22.74 -27.08
C HIS A 323 10.32 23.23 -26.25
N MET A 324 10.04 24.07 -25.25
CA MET A 324 11.02 24.59 -24.31
C MET A 324 10.91 23.83 -22.98
N PHE A 325 12.00 23.19 -22.57
CA PHE A 325 12.13 22.59 -21.25
C PHE A 325 13.28 23.29 -20.53
N TRP A 326 13.01 23.87 -19.37
CA TRP A 326 13.98 24.53 -18.50
C TRP A 326 13.75 24.07 -17.07
N VAL A 327 14.22 22.86 -16.80
CA VAL A 327 13.81 22.03 -15.66
C VAL A 327 14.94 21.96 -14.63
N ASP A 328 14.63 21.91 -13.33
CA ASP A 328 15.62 21.64 -12.27
C ASP A 328 16.80 22.62 -12.25
N SER A 329 16.63 23.86 -12.74
CA SER A 329 17.74 24.81 -13.03
C SER A 329 17.68 26.05 -12.14
N THR A 330 17.20 25.89 -10.91
CA THR A 330 17.09 26.93 -9.86
C THR A 330 16.45 28.26 -10.31
N LEU A 331 15.58 28.27 -11.32
CA LEU A 331 14.92 29.50 -11.77
C LEU A 331 14.03 30.06 -10.66
N PHE A 332 14.19 31.33 -10.35
CA PHE A 332 13.46 32.02 -9.28
C PHE A 332 12.40 32.97 -9.85
N ALA A 333 12.79 33.83 -10.79
CA ALA A 333 11.91 34.85 -11.35
C ALA A 333 12.31 35.20 -12.79
N PHE A 334 11.37 35.79 -13.51
CA PHE A 334 11.57 36.41 -14.82
C PHE A 334 11.25 37.90 -14.72
N GLU A 335 12.02 38.74 -15.41
CA GLU A 335 11.66 40.14 -15.61
C GLU A 335 10.37 40.23 -16.47
N PRO A 336 9.46 41.20 -16.26
CA PRO A 336 8.26 41.34 -17.08
C PRO A 336 8.53 41.41 -18.59
N ASN A 337 7.63 40.81 -19.39
CA ASN A 337 7.74 40.63 -20.86
C ASN A 337 8.81 39.65 -21.37
N THR A 338 9.67 39.09 -20.51
CA THR A 338 10.73 38.12 -20.87
C THR A 338 10.20 36.91 -21.66
N ILE A 339 9.20 36.18 -21.13
CA ILE A 339 8.74 34.91 -21.72
C ILE A 339 7.81 35.10 -22.94
N ALA A 340 7.24 36.29 -23.13
CA ALA A 340 6.22 36.54 -24.15
C ALA A 340 6.74 37.39 -25.32
N SER A 341 7.89 37.01 -25.90
CA SER A 341 8.40 37.63 -27.14
C SER A 341 7.45 37.42 -28.32
N GLU A 342 7.62 38.21 -29.38
CA GLU A 342 6.81 38.05 -30.59
C GLU A 342 6.97 36.67 -31.24
N THR A 343 8.18 36.10 -31.23
CA THR A 343 8.47 34.77 -31.79
C THR A 343 7.78 33.66 -30.99
N TRP A 344 7.95 33.65 -29.66
CA TRP A 344 7.36 32.60 -28.82
C TRP A 344 5.83 32.62 -28.85
N ARG A 345 5.21 33.81 -28.95
CA ARG A 345 3.75 33.92 -29.16
C ARG A 345 3.24 33.26 -30.44
N LYS A 346 4.09 33.10 -31.47
CA LYS A 346 3.74 32.54 -32.78
C LYS A 346 4.04 31.04 -32.90
N CYS A 347 4.96 30.47 -32.10
CA CYS A 347 5.33 29.07 -32.27
C CYS A 347 5.58 28.21 -31.02
N LEU A 348 5.66 28.76 -29.81
CA LEU A 348 5.82 27.96 -28.58
C LEU A 348 4.54 27.15 -28.30
N ARG A 349 4.70 25.84 -28.06
CA ARG A 349 3.61 24.86 -27.84
C ARG A 349 3.70 24.17 -26.48
N THR A 350 4.90 23.90 -26.00
CA THR A 350 5.15 23.31 -24.69
C THR A 350 6.16 24.17 -23.94
N LEU A 351 5.84 24.53 -22.70
CA LEU A 351 6.74 25.20 -21.78
C LEU A 351 6.77 24.43 -20.45
N ASP A 352 7.91 23.82 -20.13
CA ASP A 352 8.13 23.13 -18.86
C ASP A 352 9.19 23.87 -18.04
N LEU A 353 8.77 24.39 -16.89
CA LEU A 353 9.59 25.06 -15.88
C LEU A 353 9.54 24.29 -14.55
N SER A 354 9.35 22.97 -14.60
CA SER A 354 9.30 22.12 -13.41
C SER A 354 10.62 22.06 -12.63
N LYS A 355 10.51 21.78 -11.33
CA LYS A 355 11.61 21.64 -10.35
C LYS A 355 12.50 22.89 -10.22
N ASN A 356 11.97 24.06 -10.47
CA ASN A 356 12.71 25.30 -10.24
C ASN A 356 12.45 25.82 -8.82
N MET A 357 12.87 27.05 -8.53
CA MET A 357 12.56 27.75 -7.28
C MET A 357 11.56 28.89 -7.53
N LEU A 358 10.49 28.61 -8.28
CA LEU A 358 9.41 29.57 -8.57
C LEU A 358 8.52 29.76 -7.33
N GLU A 359 9.15 30.03 -6.19
CA GLU A 359 8.51 30.25 -4.89
C GLU A 359 7.92 31.66 -4.80
N ASN A 360 6.90 31.79 -3.95
CA ASN A 360 6.21 33.05 -3.67
C ASN A 360 5.34 33.57 -4.85
N ILE A 361 4.47 34.54 -4.54
CA ILE A 361 3.21 34.82 -5.25
C ILE A 361 3.43 35.50 -6.62
N TYR A 362 4.68 35.68 -7.05
CA TYR A 362 5.04 36.35 -8.30
C TYR A 362 4.86 35.48 -9.53
N TRP A 363 4.81 34.15 -9.42
CA TRP A 363 4.54 33.28 -10.58
C TRP A 363 3.15 33.56 -11.18
N LEU A 364 2.18 33.91 -10.33
CA LEU A 364 0.84 34.35 -10.74
C LEU A 364 0.92 35.61 -11.61
N ASN A 365 1.87 36.52 -11.36
CA ASN A 365 2.09 37.72 -12.17
C ASN A 365 2.63 37.42 -13.58
N TYR A 366 3.04 36.18 -13.87
CA TYR A 366 3.39 35.73 -15.22
C TYR A 366 2.18 35.17 -16.01
N PHE A 367 1.00 34.93 -15.40
CA PHE A 367 -0.20 34.55 -16.18
C PHE A 367 -0.57 35.56 -17.29
N PRO A 368 -0.51 36.90 -17.06
CA PRO A 368 -0.67 37.88 -18.14
C PRO A 368 0.35 37.71 -19.27
N GLU A 369 1.56 37.22 -18.97
CA GLU A 369 2.58 36.89 -19.97
C GLU A 369 2.25 35.59 -20.70
N PHE A 370 1.94 34.51 -19.98
CA PHE A 370 1.54 33.23 -20.58
C PHE A 370 0.30 33.36 -21.46
N ARG A 371 -0.69 34.18 -21.08
CA ARG A 371 -1.89 34.47 -21.88
C ARG A 371 -1.56 34.97 -23.29
N LYS A 372 -0.45 35.69 -23.48
CA LYS A 372 -0.02 36.19 -24.79
C LYS A 372 0.42 35.06 -25.73
N LEU A 373 0.81 33.89 -25.21
CA LEU A 373 1.30 32.72 -25.96
C LEU A 373 0.17 31.95 -26.64
N LYS A 374 -0.34 32.49 -27.74
CA LYS A 374 -1.58 32.02 -28.41
C LYS A 374 -1.60 30.51 -28.71
N TYR A 375 -0.46 29.92 -29.06
CA TYR A 375 -0.33 28.52 -29.49
C TYR A 375 0.20 27.56 -28.42
N LEU A 376 0.32 28.01 -27.16
CA LEU A 376 0.75 27.17 -26.05
C LEU A 376 -0.33 26.11 -25.76
N ASN A 377 0.04 24.83 -25.88
CA ASN A 377 -0.82 23.66 -25.67
C ASN A 377 -0.62 23.06 -24.27
N GLU A 378 0.62 23.01 -23.78
CA GLU A 378 0.99 22.46 -22.47
C GLU A 378 1.89 23.43 -21.70
N ILE A 379 1.55 23.67 -20.43
CA ILE A 379 2.40 24.36 -19.47
C ILE A 379 2.61 23.49 -18.23
N SER A 380 3.84 23.43 -17.74
CA SER A 380 4.23 22.70 -16.53
C SER A 380 5.07 23.62 -15.64
N LEU A 381 4.59 23.84 -14.41
CA LEU A 381 5.25 24.64 -13.38
C LEU A 381 5.40 23.76 -12.13
N SER A 382 6.59 23.69 -11.55
CA SER A 382 6.74 23.11 -10.22
C SER A 382 7.94 23.63 -9.47
N SER A 383 7.83 23.68 -8.14
CA SER A 383 8.93 24.05 -7.26
C SER A 383 9.65 22.82 -6.71
N VAL A 384 10.94 22.95 -6.40
CA VAL A 384 11.57 22.12 -5.38
C VAL A 384 11.03 22.60 -4.03
N SER A 385 10.47 21.69 -3.23
CA SER A 385 10.02 22.01 -1.89
C SER A 385 11.21 22.03 -0.93
N SER A 386 11.67 23.22 -0.53
CA SER A 386 12.63 23.31 0.57
C SER A 386 11.95 22.95 1.90
N PRO A 387 12.49 22.02 2.72
CA PRO A 387 11.92 21.70 4.04
C PRO A 387 11.98 22.87 5.04
N GLU A 388 12.76 23.90 4.71
CA GLU A 388 13.12 25.03 5.57
C GLU A 388 12.55 26.38 5.07
N SER A 389 11.57 26.37 4.16
CA SER A 389 10.97 27.61 3.61
C SER A 389 10.34 28.53 4.69
N SER A 390 10.12 28.02 5.90
CA SER A 390 9.67 28.77 7.08
C SER A 390 10.77 29.57 7.79
N GLN A 391 12.05 29.32 7.52
CA GLN A 391 13.19 30.03 8.14
C GLN A 391 13.65 31.30 7.41
N TYR A 392 13.21 31.53 6.16
CA TYR A 392 13.71 32.62 5.32
C TYR A 392 12.64 33.66 4.89
N PRO A 393 11.91 34.32 5.82
CA PRO A 393 10.93 35.35 5.49
C PRO A 393 11.55 36.60 4.81
N ASN A 394 12.87 36.78 4.90
CA ASN A 394 13.58 37.94 4.34
C ASN A 394 13.79 37.90 2.82
N LEU A 395 13.50 36.79 2.14
CA LEU A 395 13.56 36.70 0.67
C LEU A 395 12.63 37.71 -0.02
N VAL A 396 11.54 38.10 0.65
CA VAL A 396 10.58 39.13 0.18
C VAL A 396 11.20 40.54 0.14
N ASN A 397 12.23 40.82 0.96
CA ASN A 397 12.80 42.17 1.04
C ASN A 397 13.81 42.46 -0.09
N TYR A 398 14.50 41.45 -0.62
CA TYR A 398 15.48 41.65 -1.71
C TYR A 398 14.82 42.03 -3.05
N THR A 399 13.56 41.68 -3.28
CA THR A 399 12.80 42.10 -4.47
C THR A 399 12.17 43.49 -4.35
N LEU A 400 12.17 44.10 -3.15
CA LEU A 400 11.66 45.45 -2.92
C LEU A 400 12.67 46.55 -3.23
N SER A 401 13.95 46.23 -3.42
CA SER A 401 15.02 47.18 -3.77
C SER A 401 15.36 47.24 -5.27
N TRP A 402 14.53 46.62 -6.14
CA TRP A 402 14.67 46.71 -7.60
C TRP A 402 14.19 48.07 -8.13
N ASP A 403 14.93 49.11 -7.75
CA ASP A 403 14.83 50.43 -8.34
C ASP A 403 15.67 50.50 -9.63
N LYS A 404 15.25 51.35 -10.59
CA LYS A 404 15.83 51.39 -11.94
C LYS A 404 17.24 52.01 -12.02
N SER A 405 17.90 52.29 -10.91
CA SER A 405 19.14 53.08 -10.83
C SER A 405 20.40 52.34 -11.30
N GLU A 406 20.44 51.00 -11.27
CA GLU A 406 21.67 50.23 -11.58
C GLU A 406 21.70 49.65 -13.00
N ALA A 407 20.60 49.70 -13.75
CA ALA A 407 20.55 49.23 -15.16
C ALA A 407 21.19 50.23 -16.16
N GLY A 408 21.89 51.25 -15.66
CA GLY A 408 22.21 52.48 -16.38
C GLY A 408 23.70 52.84 -16.46
N ASN A 409 24.61 51.86 -16.60
CA ASN A 409 25.92 52.07 -17.23
C ASN A 409 26.51 50.73 -17.75
N GLY A 410 27.19 50.79 -18.89
CA GLY A 410 27.59 49.59 -19.65
C GLY A 410 28.98 49.03 -19.30
N GLN A 411 29.36 47.98 -20.04
CA GLN A 411 30.62 47.21 -20.00
C GLN A 411 30.72 46.11 -18.93
N ILE A 412 30.06 44.97 -19.19
CA ILE A 412 30.50 43.67 -18.65
C ILE A 412 31.57 43.11 -19.60
N THR A 413 32.83 43.44 -19.29
CA THR A 413 34.01 42.75 -19.81
C THR A 413 34.85 42.30 -18.62
N HIS A 414 35.34 41.05 -18.67
CA HIS A 414 36.08 40.30 -17.62
C HIS A 414 35.20 39.45 -16.67
N PHE A 415 35.12 38.16 -16.99
CA PHE A 415 35.14 37.12 -15.96
C PHE A 415 36.49 37.21 -15.24
N ASN A 416 36.50 37.55 -13.96
CA ASN A 416 37.75 37.68 -13.20
C ASN A 416 38.11 36.35 -12.53
N ASN A 417 38.80 35.47 -13.26
CA ASN A 417 39.48 34.33 -12.68
C ASN A 417 40.63 34.84 -11.78
N ASN A 418 40.46 34.75 -10.46
CA ASN A 418 41.56 34.91 -9.50
C ASN A 418 41.35 34.03 -8.26
N LEU A 419 41.41 32.71 -8.47
CA LEU A 419 41.93 31.82 -7.45
C LEU A 419 43.45 32.03 -7.38
N ASN A 420 43.94 32.60 -6.28
CA ASN A 420 45.37 32.61 -5.97
C ASN A 420 45.62 32.11 -4.55
N SER A 421 46.61 31.24 -4.42
CA SER A 421 46.94 30.51 -3.20
C SER A 421 47.66 31.36 -2.16
N GLN A 422 47.36 31.08 -0.89
CA GLN A 422 48.10 31.39 0.34
C GLN A 422 49.50 32.05 0.21
N THR A 423 49.70 33.20 0.88
CA THR A 423 50.69 33.39 1.98
C THR A 423 50.56 34.76 2.66
N ILE A 424 51.21 34.93 3.82
CA ILE A 424 50.94 35.94 4.85
C ILE A 424 51.84 37.18 4.72
N SER A 425 51.30 38.40 4.95
CA SER A 425 51.86 39.48 5.81
C SER A 425 51.67 40.95 5.35
N SER A 426 50.43 41.48 5.32
CA SER A 426 50.08 42.89 5.65
C SER A 426 48.60 43.19 5.34
N ASN A 427 47.76 43.39 6.36
CA ASN A 427 46.32 43.63 6.14
C ASN A 427 46.02 45.13 6.02
N GLN A 428 45.85 45.61 4.77
CA GLN A 428 44.97 46.76 4.47
C GLN A 428 43.76 46.24 3.69
N MET A 429 42.55 46.56 4.14
CA MET A 429 41.30 46.25 3.42
C MET A 429 40.54 47.55 3.13
N GLN A 430 40.32 47.85 1.85
CA GLN A 430 39.22 48.71 1.41
C GLN A 430 38.07 47.79 0.97
N ALA A 431 36.90 47.95 1.57
CA ALA A 431 35.73 47.13 1.30
C ALA A 431 34.50 48.02 1.02
N ALA A 432 34.20 48.24 -0.26
CA ALA A 432 32.92 48.79 -0.66
C ALA A 432 31.84 47.70 -0.50
N SER A 433 30.77 48.03 0.23
CA SER A 433 29.54 47.24 0.43
C SER A 433 29.68 45.77 0.91
N SER A 434 30.10 45.58 2.17
CA SER A 434 29.72 44.39 2.95
C SER A 434 29.14 44.77 4.32
N THR A 435 28.09 44.06 4.75
CA THR A 435 27.33 44.38 5.97
C THR A 435 27.81 43.61 7.21
N HIS A 436 28.74 42.67 7.08
CA HIS A 436 29.41 41.99 8.21
C HIS A 436 30.93 41.96 8.00
N VAL A 437 31.66 42.58 8.92
CA VAL A 437 33.14 42.60 8.93
C VAL A 437 33.62 41.86 10.17
N GLN A 438 34.32 40.74 9.97
CA GLN A 438 35.03 40.01 11.01
C GLN A 438 36.54 40.16 10.82
N THR A 439 37.25 40.56 11.87
CA THR A 439 38.71 40.69 11.86
C THR A 439 39.33 39.91 13.03
N GLN A 440 40.23 39.00 12.68
CA GLN A 440 41.11 38.29 13.60
C GLN A 440 42.56 38.65 13.24
N SER A 441 43.39 38.93 14.24
CA SER A 441 44.81 39.27 14.03
C SER A 441 45.68 38.81 15.19
N GLY A 442 46.86 38.30 14.85
CA GLY A 442 47.88 37.89 15.82
C GLY A 442 48.52 39.05 16.59
N VAL A 443 49.41 38.70 17.51
CA VAL A 443 49.96 39.55 18.58
C VAL A 443 50.50 40.91 18.08
N SER A 444 50.00 41.99 18.69
CA SER A 444 50.40 43.39 18.51
C SER A 444 50.13 44.00 17.11
N SER A 445 48.85 44.18 16.79
CA SER A 445 48.38 44.91 15.59
C SER A 445 47.66 46.22 15.95
N GLN A 446 47.84 47.26 15.12
CA GLN A 446 46.89 48.38 15.03
C GLN A 446 45.82 48.00 13.99
N ILE A 447 44.54 48.11 14.37
CA ILE A 447 43.42 47.76 13.50
C ILE A 447 42.72 49.05 13.06
N GLN A 448 42.74 49.32 11.75
CA GLN A 448 41.97 50.40 11.12
C GLN A 448 40.89 49.81 10.21
N THR A 449 39.67 50.32 10.32
CA THR A 449 38.51 49.88 9.51
C THR A 449 37.65 51.09 9.12
N GLN A 450 37.32 51.18 7.82
CA GLN A 450 36.42 52.17 7.24
C GLN A 450 35.32 51.43 6.47
N THR A 451 34.05 51.77 6.71
CA THR A 451 32.90 51.15 6.01
C THR A 451 31.75 52.15 5.81
N GLU A 452 31.26 52.26 4.58
CA GLU A 452 30.18 53.18 4.19
C GLU A 452 28.76 52.60 4.43
N SER A 453 28.62 51.27 4.47
CA SER A 453 27.33 50.57 4.61
C SER A 453 27.10 49.94 5.99
N SER A 454 25.83 49.87 6.42
CA SER A 454 25.41 49.47 7.78
C SER A 454 25.92 48.08 8.18
N SER A 455 26.86 48.06 9.13
CA SER A 455 27.65 46.87 9.45
C SER A 455 27.40 46.36 10.88
N LYS A 456 27.37 45.02 11.05
CA LYS A 456 27.86 44.44 12.33
C LYS A 456 29.35 44.21 12.18
N ILE A 457 30.14 44.75 13.10
CA ILE A 457 31.58 44.59 13.11
C ILE A 457 31.94 43.75 14.35
N GLN A 458 32.65 42.64 14.14
CA GLN A 458 33.12 41.78 15.23
C GLN A 458 34.64 41.63 15.16
N ILE A 459 35.31 42.02 16.24
CA ILE A 459 36.78 42.09 16.32
C ILE A 459 37.25 41.17 17.45
N GLN A 460 38.19 40.28 17.12
CA GLN A 460 38.81 39.31 18.06
C GLN A 460 40.35 39.38 17.98
N PRO A 461 41.01 40.22 18.80
CA PRO A 461 42.46 40.24 18.96
C PRO A 461 42.92 39.28 20.07
N GLU A 462 44.01 38.53 19.85
CA GLU A 462 44.50 37.56 20.83
C GLU A 462 45.31 38.18 21.99
N ALA A 463 45.82 39.41 21.82
CA ALA A 463 46.51 40.19 22.87
C ALA A 463 46.44 41.70 22.59
N ARG A 464 46.90 42.53 23.56
CA ARG A 464 46.88 44.01 23.57
C ARG A 464 46.88 44.66 22.17
N SER A 465 45.77 45.32 21.81
CA SER A 465 45.61 46.04 20.54
C SER A 465 45.12 47.49 20.72
N GLN A 466 45.28 48.29 19.67
CA GLN A 466 44.61 49.59 19.49
C GLN A 466 43.71 49.52 18.25
N THR A 467 42.45 49.95 18.40
CA THR A 467 41.45 49.87 17.33
C THR A 467 40.87 51.25 17.03
N LYS A 468 40.88 51.64 15.75
CA LYS A 468 40.31 52.91 15.26
C LYS A 468 39.34 52.61 14.11
N THR A 469 38.09 53.05 14.25
CA THR A 469 37.01 52.68 13.31
C THR A 469 36.21 53.92 12.92
N GLN A 470 35.95 54.09 11.63
CA GLN A 470 35.24 55.24 11.06
C GLN A 470 34.07 54.71 10.22
N ILE A 471 32.84 55.14 10.51
CA ILE A 471 31.62 54.54 9.95
C ILE A 471 30.61 55.64 9.64
N GLU A 472 30.04 55.63 8.44
CA GLU A 472 29.13 56.70 7.99
C GLU A 472 27.64 56.33 8.16
N THR A 473 27.32 55.11 8.61
CA THR A 473 25.93 54.61 8.74
C THR A 473 25.69 53.76 10.01
N ASN A 474 24.40 53.49 10.29
CA ASN A 474 23.93 52.77 11.48
C ASN A 474 24.62 51.41 11.66
N SER A 475 25.28 51.16 12.80
CA SER A 475 26.18 50.01 12.98
C SER A 475 26.18 49.39 14.39
N LYS A 476 26.56 48.11 14.46
CA LYS A 476 26.57 47.27 15.68
C LYS A 476 27.94 46.66 15.92
N ILE A 477 28.67 47.12 16.93
CA ILE A 477 30.05 46.66 17.22
C ILE A 477 30.06 45.72 18.41
N LYS A 478 30.65 44.52 18.24
CA LYS A 478 30.82 43.51 19.29
C LYS A 478 32.27 43.07 19.41
N THR A 479 32.84 43.11 20.62
CA THR A 479 34.27 42.82 20.85
C THR A 479 34.50 41.86 22.03
N GLN A 480 35.51 41.00 21.86
CA GLN A 480 36.10 40.03 22.79
C GLN A 480 37.58 39.85 22.35
N PRO A 481 38.54 39.27 23.10
CA PRO A 481 38.46 38.72 24.46
C PRO A 481 39.29 39.53 25.50
N PRO A 482 40.55 39.23 25.93
CA PRO A 482 40.88 39.45 27.35
C PRO A 482 41.48 40.82 27.74
N LEU A 483 42.11 41.59 26.83
CA LEU A 483 42.71 42.90 27.15
C LEU A 483 42.71 43.87 25.96
N ILE A 484 41.94 44.97 26.07
CA ILE A 484 41.90 46.11 25.12
C ILE A 484 41.94 47.41 25.92
N ASN A 485 42.83 48.36 25.56
CA ASN A 485 43.01 49.59 26.33
C ASN A 485 42.19 50.80 25.81
N GLN A 486 42.01 50.97 24.50
CA GLN A 486 41.32 52.14 23.91
C GLN A 486 40.51 51.78 22.65
N ILE A 487 39.31 52.35 22.55
CA ILE A 487 38.42 52.31 21.37
C ILE A 487 38.01 53.74 21.03
N GLN A 488 38.16 54.12 19.76
CA GLN A 488 37.76 55.43 19.23
C GLN A 488 36.90 55.25 17.97
N ALA A 489 35.70 55.83 17.97
CA ALA A 489 34.74 55.75 16.87
C ALA A 489 34.05 57.11 16.60
N GLN A 490 33.82 57.42 15.32
CA GLN A 490 33.15 58.64 14.85
C GLN A 490 32.09 58.25 13.80
N THR A 491 30.85 58.72 13.96
CA THR A 491 29.72 58.44 13.05
C THR A 491 28.71 59.59 12.98
N GLU A 492 28.02 59.74 11.84
CA GLU A 492 26.91 60.70 11.67
C GLU A 492 25.53 60.13 12.04
N TYR A 493 25.43 58.82 12.30
CA TYR A 493 24.19 58.12 12.65
C TYR A 493 24.40 57.06 13.77
N SER A 494 23.33 56.38 14.17
CA SER A 494 23.24 55.59 15.40
C SER A 494 24.20 54.39 15.53
N ILE A 495 24.84 54.27 16.69
CA ILE A 495 25.74 53.14 17.03
C ILE A 495 25.18 52.35 18.22
N GLN A 496 25.30 51.03 18.16
CA GLN A 496 25.26 50.16 19.34
C GLN A 496 26.61 49.47 19.58
N ILE A 497 27.17 49.61 20.79
CA ILE A 497 28.45 49.01 21.20
C ILE A 497 28.23 48.05 22.37
N GLN A 498 28.67 46.80 22.22
CA GLN A 498 28.55 45.75 23.24
C GLN A 498 29.93 45.14 23.55
N THR A 499 30.38 45.27 24.81
CA THR A 499 31.72 44.84 25.29
C THR A 499 31.61 43.83 26.44
N GLN A 500 32.42 42.77 26.43
CA GLN A 500 32.50 41.75 27.49
C GLN A 500 33.94 41.65 28.03
N SER A 501 34.32 42.50 28.98
CA SER A 501 35.66 42.53 29.59
C SER A 501 35.62 43.05 31.03
N GLU A 502 36.47 42.53 31.92
CA GLU A 502 36.42 42.78 33.38
C GLU A 502 37.40 43.86 33.90
N PHE A 503 38.25 44.45 33.04
CA PHE A 503 39.22 45.48 33.45
C PHE A 503 39.17 46.75 32.60
N SER A 504 39.78 47.83 33.12
CA SER A 504 39.52 49.23 32.75
C SER A 504 39.88 49.59 31.29
N SER A 505 38.93 50.26 30.61
CA SER A 505 39.08 50.76 29.23
C SER A 505 38.67 52.24 29.13
N GLN A 506 39.38 53.01 28.31
CA GLN A 506 38.95 54.36 27.90
C GLN A 506 38.16 54.28 26.59
N LYS A 507 36.99 54.93 26.55
CA LYS A 507 36.10 54.98 25.37
C LYS A 507 35.81 56.43 24.99
N GLN A 508 36.02 56.79 23.72
CA GLN A 508 35.64 58.09 23.16
C GLN A 508 34.79 57.90 21.90
N THR A 509 33.64 58.58 21.87
CA THR A 509 32.64 58.50 20.78
C THR A 509 32.06 59.88 20.49
N GLN A 510 32.00 60.28 19.22
CA GLN A 510 31.25 61.45 18.74
C GLN A 510 30.09 60.95 17.86
N PRO A 511 28.82 60.97 18.34
CA PRO A 511 27.69 60.38 17.63
C PRO A 511 26.77 61.43 16.98
N GLY A 512 26.17 61.06 15.84
CA GLY A 512 24.92 61.64 15.36
C GLY A 512 23.70 60.77 15.70
N ALA A 513 22.59 61.41 16.06
CA ALA A 513 21.24 60.85 16.26
C ALA A 513 21.12 59.44 16.88
N SER A 514 21.15 59.39 18.23
CA SER A 514 20.87 58.23 19.12
C SER A 514 21.94 57.12 19.17
N SER A 515 22.40 56.74 20.36
CA SER A 515 23.38 55.66 20.54
C SER A 515 23.15 54.89 21.84
N GLN A 516 23.33 53.57 21.85
CA GLN A 516 23.21 52.73 23.05
C GLN A 516 24.50 51.95 23.35
N ILE A 517 24.92 51.98 24.60
CA ILE A 517 26.12 51.28 25.08
C ILE A 517 25.70 50.31 26.20
N GLN A 518 26.14 49.05 26.13
CA GLN A 518 25.94 48.06 27.19
C GLN A 518 27.28 47.55 27.72
N ALA A 519 27.43 47.58 29.05
CA ALA A 519 28.59 47.09 29.81
C ALA A 519 28.11 46.37 31.09
N PRO A 520 28.88 45.40 31.63
CA PRO A 520 28.52 44.70 32.86
C PRO A 520 28.69 45.58 34.12
N PRO A 521 28.07 45.22 35.27
CA PRO A 521 27.89 46.14 36.40
C PRO A 521 29.15 46.49 37.20
N GLU A 522 30.21 45.70 37.10
CA GLU A 522 31.42 45.83 37.94
C GLU A 522 32.66 46.15 37.09
N SER A 523 32.84 47.42 36.70
CA SER A 523 34.14 47.93 36.22
C SER A 523 34.20 49.47 36.21
N SER A 524 35.35 50.04 36.57
CA SER A 524 35.58 51.50 36.58
C SER A 524 35.94 52.03 35.18
N SER A 525 34.93 52.20 34.33
CA SER A 525 35.09 52.80 32.99
C SER A 525 34.67 54.28 32.96
N GLN A 526 35.50 55.13 32.35
CA GLN A 526 35.13 56.52 32.04
C GLN A 526 34.49 56.58 30.64
N ILE A 527 33.28 57.14 30.56
CA ILE A 527 32.51 57.33 29.33
C ILE A 527 32.17 58.84 29.20
N GLN A 528 32.35 59.40 28.01
CA GLN A 528 31.94 60.77 27.67
C GLN A 528 31.05 60.77 26.43
N THR A 529 29.87 61.39 26.52
CA THR A 529 28.84 61.49 25.46
C THR A 529 28.08 62.81 25.56
N GLN A 530 27.63 63.37 24.42
CA GLN A 530 26.79 64.58 24.34
C GLN A 530 25.49 64.26 23.56
N THR A 531 24.33 64.86 23.94
CA THR A 531 22.98 64.42 23.50
C THR A 531 21.91 65.53 23.56
N GLU A 532 20.88 65.45 22.70
CA GLU A 532 19.55 66.08 22.86
C GLU A 532 18.40 65.07 22.58
N SER A 533 17.14 65.37 22.92
CA SER A 533 16.13 64.34 23.33
C SER A 533 14.65 64.62 22.99
N ARG A 534 13.80 63.56 22.86
CA ARG A 534 12.49 63.36 23.57
C ARG A 534 11.63 62.10 23.22
N ASN A 535 11.13 61.49 24.31
CA ASN A 535 10.04 60.54 24.66
C ASN A 535 8.96 59.93 23.70
N GLU A 536 8.66 58.63 23.94
CA GLU A 536 7.33 57.93 24.21
C GLU A 536 6.15 57.99 23.20
N SER A 537 5.23 57.01 23.03
CA SER A 537 4.97 55.66 23.63
C SER A 537 4.23 54.69 22.63
N TYR A 538 3.59 53.62 23.12
CA TYR A 538 3.10 52.42 22.38
C TYR A 538 1.79 52.56 21.55
N ASN A 539 1.60 51.56 20.65
CA ASN A 539 0.39 51.08 19.94
C ASN A 539 0.04 51.63 18.53
N ASN A 540 -0.27 50.67 17.64
CA ASN A 540 -1.06 50.76 16.39
C ASN A 540 -0.66 51.77 15.30
N THR A 541 0.24 51.38 14.38
CA THR A 541 0.19 51.88 12.99
C THR A 541 0.88 50.94 11.99
N ILE A 542 0.10 50.31 11.10
CA ILE A 542 0.55 49.91 9.75
C ILE A 542 -0.31 50.71 8.76
N ILE A 543 -0.07 52.02 8.73
CA ILE A 543 -0.49 52.96 7.69
C ILE A 543 0.68 53.94 7.55
N GLU A 544 0.91 54.42 6.32
CA GLU A 544 2.07 55.24 5.89
C GLU A 544 3.42 54.50 5.78
N ILE A 545 3.71 54.00 4.57
CA ILE A 545 4.86 54.35 3.70
C ILE A 545 4.56 53.74 2.31
N MET A 546 3.72 54.41 1.52
CA MET A 546 3.45 54.06 0.10
C MET A 546 3.04 55.31 -0.71
N SER A 547 3.73 56.44 -0.50
CA SER A 547 3.41 57.73 -1.14
C SER A 547 4.22 58.05 -2.43
N ASN A 548 5.14 57.18 -2.86
CA ASN A 548 6.08 57.44 -3.96
C ASN A 548 5.95 56.52 -5.20
N TRP A 549 4.75 56.05 -5.53
CA TRP A 549 4.43 55.57 -6.89
C TRP A 549 3.59 56.62 -7.64
N LYS A 550 4.20 57.76 -7.98
CA LYS A 550 3.60 58.76 -8.88
C LYS A 550 3.76 58.32 -10.33
N ASN A 551 2.69 57.76 -10.90
CA ASN A 551 2.49 57.83 -12.35
C ASN A 551 1.83 59.17 -12.70
N ASN A 552 2.17 59.71 -13.87
CA ASN A 552 1.64 61.01 -14.32
C ASN A 552 0.11 61.00 -14.51
N SER A 553 -0.50 62.13 -14.16
CA SER A 553 -1.86 62.57 -14.53
C SER A 553 -3.00 61.56 -14.35
N TYR A 554 -3.72 61.65 -13.22
CA TYR A 554 -5.05 62.32 -13.16
C TYR A 554 -5.36 62.70 -11.69
N HIS A 555 -6.32 63.60 -11.48
CA HIS A 555 -6.47 64.40 -10.24
C HIS A 555 -7.04 63.67 -9.01
N ARG A 556 -6.60 64.14 -7.81
CA ARG A 556 -7.31 64.37 -6.51
C ARG A 556 -8.39 63.37 -6.03
N THR A 557 -8.55 63.06 -4.74
CA THR A 557 -7.94 63.53 -3.47
C THR A 557 -8.14 62.42 -2.44
N GLY A 558 -7.29 62.34 -1.40
CA GLY A 558 -7.52 61.39 -0.32
C GLY A 558 -8.73 61.75 0.54
N TYR A 559 -9.56 60.76 0.87
CA TYR A 559 -10.42 60.73 2.05
C TYR A 559 -10.48 59.27 2.55
N HIS A 560 -10.57 59.10 3.87
CA HIS A 560 -10.75 57.78 4.47
C HIS A 560 -12.19 57.31 4.23
N ASP A 561 -12.37 56.26 3.42
CA ASP A 561 -13.63 55.52 3.37
C ASP A 561 -13.38 54.01 3.20
N THR A 562 -14.00 53.23 4.06
CA THR A 562 -14.06 51.76 3.97
C THR A 562 -15.01 51.36 2.84
N HIS A 563 -14.54 51.39 1.60
CA HIS A 563 -15.35 51.03 0.44
C HIS A 563 -15.62 49.51 0.37
N THR A 564 -16.81 49.11 0.83
CA THR A 564 -17.55 48.04 0.17
C THR A 564 -17.82 48.47 -1.27
N LEU A 565 -17.16 47.82 -2.23
CA LEU A 565 -17.48 47.97 -3.65
C LEU A 565 -18.90 47.43 -3.91
N SER A 566 -19.87 48.33 -3.93
CA SER A 566 -21.23 48.07 -4.38
C SER A 566 -21.32 48.09 -5.91
N ASN A 567 -22.28 47.33 -6.45
CA ASN A 567 -22.51 47.08 -7.87
C ASN A 567 -22.23 48.26 -8.83
N SER A 568 -21.16 48.19 -9.62
CA SER A 568 -21.19 48.38 -11.09
C SER A 568 -19.79 48.34 -11.72
N SER A 569 -19.75 48.01 -13.02
CA SER A 569 -18.57 47.86 -13.89
C SER A 569 -17.65 46.64 -13.63
N VAL A 570 -17.34 45.92 -14.71
CA VAL A 570 -16.39 44.80 -14.73
C VAL A 570 -14.98 45.37 -14.72
N THR A 571 -14.33 45.42 -13.56
CA THR A 571 -12.94 45.82 -13.44
C THR A 571 -12.02 44.64 -13.74
N THR A 572 -11.28 44.71 -14.86
CA THR A 572 -10.12 43.84 -15.12
C THR A 572 -8.98 44.25 -14.21
N LEU A 573 -9.04 43.82 -12.94
CA LEU A 573 -7.94 43.92 -12.00
C LEU A 573 -6.76 43.08 -12.48
N SER A 574 -5.57 43.65 -12.44
CA SER A 574 -4.33 42.87 -12.63
C SER A 574 -4.10 41.99 -11.40
N LEU A 575 -3.52 40.81 -11.56
CA LEU A 575 -3.36 39.84 -10.46
C LEU A 575 -2.49 40.41 -9.32
N ASN A 576 -1.53 41.28 -9.65
CA ASN A 576 -0.77 42.13 -8.73
C ASN A 576 -1.63 42.96 -7.75
N GLN A 577 -2.83 43.38 -8.15
CA GLN A 577 -3.76 44.14 -7.29
C GLN A 577 -4.60 43.23 -6.38
N LEU A 578 -4.77 41.95 -6.71
CA LEU A 578 -5.42 40.97 -5.83
C LEU A 578 -4.48 40.53 -4.70
N ILE A 579 -3.18 40.43 -5.00
CA ILE A 579 -2.18 39.77 -4.14
C ILE A 579 -1.68 40.68 -2.99
N LYS A 580 -1.58 42.00 -3.21
CA LYS A 580 -1.02 42.96 -2.21
C LYS A 580 -1.90 43.22 -0.98
N SER A 581 -2.93 42.40 -0.74
CA SER A 581 -3.93 42.69 0.27
C SER A 581 -4.63 41.44 0.79
N ASN A 582 -4.91 41.41 2.08
CA ASN A 582 -5.89 40.50 2.68
C ASN A 582 -7.34 40.92 2.30
N LEU A 583 -7.59 41.23 1.03
CA LEU A 583 -8.91 41.60 0.55
C LEU A 583 -9.79 40.36 0.40
N LEU A 584 -10.84 40.31 1.22
CA LEU A 584 -12.05 39.55 0.94
C LEU A 584 -12.71 40.10 -0.34
N LEU A 585 -12.20 39.65 -1.48
CA LEU A 585 -12.77 39.95 -2.78
C LEU A 585 -14.21 39.41 -2.83
N LYS A 586 -15.16 40.28 -3.22
CA LYS A 586 -16.56 39.95 -3.50
C LYS A 586 -16.85 40.40 -4.93
N GLY A 587 -17.41 39.53 -5.78
CA GLY A 587 -17.74 39.86 -7.18
C GLY A 587 -17.51 38.72 -8.17
N ASN A 588 -17.39 39.07 -9.46
CA ASN A 588 -17.10 38.13 -10.53
C ASN A 588 -15.71 38.42 -11.13
N ILE A 589 -14.76 37.49 -10.97
CA ILE A 589 -13.41 37.61 -11.57
C ILE A 589 -13.40 36.84 -12.89
N THR A 590 -13.02 37.52 -13.97
CA THR A 590 -12.77 36.86 -15.26
C THR A 590 -11.28 36.62 -15.44
N TYR A 591 -10.87 35.36 -15.62
CA TYR A 591 -9.50 34.99 -15.97
C TYR A 591 -9.44 34.45 -17.39
N TYR A 592 -8.24 34.47 -17.99
CA TYR A 592 -8.03 34.10 -19.38
C TYR A 592 -6.82 33.17 -19.47
N LEU A 593 -7.05 31.95 -19.92
CA LEU A 593 -5.99 31.02 -20.30
C LEU A 593 -5.51 31.33 -21.74
N PRO A 594 -4.32 30.86 -22.14
CA PRO A 594 -3.94 30.84 -23.55
C PRO A 594 -4.98 30.05 -24.35
N PRO A 595 -5.48 30.55 -25.50
CA PRO A 595 -6.66 29.98 -26.15
C PRO A 595 -6.46 28.57 -26.73
N SER A 596 -5.21 28.13 -26.94
CA SER A 596 -4.88 26.77 -27.35
C SER A 596 -4.51 25.84 -26.19
N LEU A 597 -4.51 26.32 -24.94
CA LEU A 597 -4.04 25.54 -23.80
C LEU A 597 -4.95 24.34 -23.55
N LYS A 598 -4.36 23.15 -23.63
CA LYS A 598 -5.01 21.86 -23.35
C LYS A 598 -4.69 21.32 -21.97
N LYS A 599 -3.44 21.49 -21.55
CA LYS A 599 -2.86 20.82 -20.39
C LYS A 599 -2.11 21.80 -19.49
N GLY A 600 -2.47 21.84 -18.21
CA GLY A 600 -1.80 22.67 -17.21
C GLY A 600 -1.36 21.81 -16.02
N LYS A 601 -0.07 21.84 -15.69
CA LYS A 601 0.48 21.21 -14.48
C LYS A 601 1.06 22.26 -13.55
N ILE A 602 0.67 22.20 -12.29
CA ILE A 602 1.14 23.02 -11.18
C ILE A 602 1.43 22.03 -10.04
N ILE A 603 2.71 21.86 -9.69
CA ILE A 603 3.14 20.78 -8.78
C ILE A 603 4.06 21.35 -7.68
N ASN A 604 3.96 20.85 -6.45
CA ASN A 604 4.86 21.20 -5.33
C ASN A 604 5.01 22.72 -5.05
N MET A 605 4.06 23.57 -5.46
CA MET A 605 4.19 25.02 -5.28
C MET A 605 3.70 25.46 -3.90
N ILE A 606 4.53 26.27 -3.21
CA ILE A 606 4.13 26.94 -1.98
C ILE A 606 3.32 28.17 -2.35
N ILE A 607 2.01 28.09 -2.14
CA ILE A 607 1.06 29.17 -2.38
C ILE A 607 0.66 29.71 -1.01
N THR A 608 0.91 31.01 -0.76
CA THR A 608 0.38 31.66 0.44
C THR A 608 -1.14 31.60 0.40
N PRO A 609 -1.86 31.43 1.53
CA PRO A 609 -3.32 31.26 1.57
C PRO A 609 -4.14 32.29 0.77
N VAL A 610 -4.34 32.04 -0.53
CA VAL A 610 -5.23 32.84 -1.37
C VAL A 610 -6.64 32.51 -0.91
N THR A 611 -7.26 33.42 -0.15
CA THR A 611 -8.66 33.32 0.23
C THR A 611 -9.50 33.91 -0.89
N ILE A 612 -9.86 33.07 -1.85
CA ILE A 612 -10.92 33.37 -2.80
C ILE A 612 -12.21 33.40 -1.96
N GLY A 613 -12.76 34.60 -1.71
CA GLY A 613 -14.05 34.81 -1.05
C GLY A 613 -15.24 34.29 -1.88
N ASN A 614 -16.48 34.66 -1.56
CA ASN A 614 -17.63 34.27 -2.41
C ASN A 614 -17.55 34.97 -3.78
N LEU A 615 -16.85 34.34 -4.72
CA LEU A 615 -16.50 34.88 -6.03
C LEU A 615 -16.94 33.92 -7.13
N THR A 616 -17.53 34.47 -8.17
CA THR A 616 -17.69 33.73 -9.42
C THR A 616 -16.39 33.85 -10.21
N LEU A 617 -15.68 32.75 -10.44
CA LEU A 617 -14.56 32.73 -11.38
C LEU A 617 -15.10 32.36 -12.76
N VAL A 618 -14.75 33.14 -13.79
CA VAL A 618 -15.15 32.87 -15.18
C VAL A 618 -13.89 32.70 -16.03
N CYS A 619 -13.66 31.48 -16.49
CA CYS A 619 -12.60 31.12 -17.43
C CYS A 619 -13.05 31.52 -18.85
N LYS A 620 -12.45 32.57 -19.42
CA LYS A 620 -12.66 32.92 -20.83
C LYS A 620 -11.52 32.37 -21.69
N SER A 621 -11.88 31.85 -22.86
CA SER A 621 -10.97 31.18 -23.81
C SER A 621 -10.42 29.84 -23.35
N CYS A 622 -11.15 29.15 -22.46
CA CYS A 622 -10.72 27.88 -21.86
C CYS A 622 -11.36 26.64 -22.52
N ASN A 623 -12.07 26.82 -23.64
CA ASN A 623 -12.82 25.77 -24.35
C ASN A 623 -11.93 24.60 -24.81
N ASN A 624 -10.62 24.79 -24.94
CA ASN A 624 -9.66 23.75 -25.33
C ASN A 624 -8.99 23.07 -24.12
N PHE A 625 -9.28 23.50 -22.89
CA PHE A 625 -8.62 23.03 -21.68
C PHE A 625 -9.21 21.69 -21.22
N GLU A 626 -8.44 20.62 -21.34
CA GLU A 626 -8.88 19.23 -21.18
C GLU A 626 -8.26 18.58 -19.92
N GLU A 627 -7.09 19.01 -19.47
CA GLU A 627 -6.35 18.36 -18.37
C GLU A 627 -5.72 19.37 -17.40
N PHE A 628 -6.02 19.22 -16.10
CA PHE A 628 -5.48 20.05 -15.04
C PHE A 628 -4.91 19.21 -13.90
N TYR A 629 -3.65 19.45 -13.57
CA TYR A 629 -2.91 18.77 -12.51
C TYR A 629 -2.45 19.81 -11.47
N TRP A 630 -2.93 19.68 -10.25
CA TRP A 630 -2.63 20.52 -9.09
C TRP A 630 -2.15 19.60 -7.95
N ILE A 631 -0.90 19.18 -8.04
CA ILE A 631 -0.35 18.09 -7.21
C ILE A 631 0.56 18.64 -6.11
N ASN A 632 0.42 18.17 -4.87
CA ASN A 632 1.26 18.54 -3.72
C ASN A 632 1.39 20.06 -3.44
N ASN A 633 0.45 20.88 -3.88
CA ASN A 633 0.50 22.34 -3.68
C ASN A 633 0.00 22.72 -2.29
N TYR A 634 0.62 23.75 -1.71
CA TYR A 634 0.27 24.21 -0.36
C TYR A 634 -1.00 25.08 -0.36
N PHE A 635 -1.93 24.75 0.54
CA PHE A 635 -3.10 25.51 0.99
C PHE A 635 -3.81 26.44 -0.02
N LEU A 636 -4.75 25.89 -0.79
CA LEU A 636 -5.70 26.68 -1.59
C LEU A 636 -7.03 26.85 -0.84
N THR A 637 -7.47 28.10 -0.60
CA THR A 637 -8.82 28.40 -0.09
C THR A 637 -9.72 28.94 -1.21
N ALA A 638 -10.53 28.06 -1.78
CA ALA A 638 -11.38 28.35 -2.93
C ALA A 638 -12.86 28.36 -2.52
N LYS A 639 -13.41 29.55 -2.25
CA LYS A 639 -14.87 29.74 -2.06
C LYS A 639 -15.47 30.27 -3.37
N GLY A 640 -16.70 29.87 -3.69
CA GLY A 640 -17.38 30.25 -4.95
C GLY A 640 -17.44 29.13 -5.99
N VAL A 641 -17.60 29.51 -7.27
CA VAL A 641 -17.90 28.60 -8.41
C VAL A 641 -17.06 29.00 -9.63
N ILE A 642 -16.61 28.01 -10.42
CA ILE A 642 -15.75 28.21 -11.61
C ILE A 642 -16.50 27.90 -12.90
N TYR A 643 -16.85 28.90 -13.69
CA TYR A 643 -17.45 28.72 -15.03
C TYR A 643 -16.37 28.70 -16.12
N GLY A 644 -16.67 28.11 -17.28
CA GLY A 644 -15.77 28.09 -18.45
C GLY A 644 -14.79 26.91 -18.49
N VAL A 645 -14.92 25.93 -17.60
CA VAL A 645 -14.06 24.72 -17.51
C VAL A 645 -14.83 23.44 -17.87
N GLU A 646 -15.93 23.57 -18.61
CA GLU A 646 -16.90 22.50 -18.88
C GLU A 646 -16.31 21.35 -19.72
N ASN A 647 -15.27 21.62 -20.51
CA ASN A 647 -14.57 20.64 -21.36
C ASN A 647 -13.42 19.91 -20.65
N LEU A 648 -13.17 20.18 -19.37
CA LEU A 648 -12.12 19.52 -18.59
C LEU A 648 -12.46 18.03 -18.42
N LYS A 649 -11.53 17.15 -18.79
CA LYS A 649 -11.67 15.68 -18.73
C LYS A 649 -10.88 15.07 -17.59
N VAL A 650 -9.70 15.61 -17.28
CA VAL A 650 -8.81 15.13 -16.22
C VAL A 650 -8.62 16.23 -15.20
N LEU A 651 -8.93 15.92 -13.94
CA LEU A 651 -8.70 16.78 -12.79
C LEU A 651 -7.92 15.98 -11.73
N ASP A 652 -6.66 16.34 -11.53
CA ASP A 652 -5.80 15.74 -10.51
C ASP A 652 -5.46 16.77 -9.44
N LEU A 653 -5.82 16.48 -8.20
CA LEU A 653 -5.67 17.32 -7.02
C LEU A 653 -4.78 16.63 -5.94
N THR A 654 -4.08 15.56 -6.30
CA THR A 654 -3.37 14.65 -5.39
C THR A 654 -2.38 15.35 -4.45
N GLY A 655 -2.36 14.98 -3.16
CA GLY A 655 -1.38 15.42 -2.15
C GLY A 655 -1.46 16.90 -1.73
N SER A 656 -2.34 17.68 -2.36
CA SER A 656 -2.53 19.10 -2.08
C SER A 656 -3.39 19.36 -0.82
N SER A 657 -3.28 20.56 -0.24
CA SER A 657 -4.16 20.99 0.87
C SER A 657 -5.26 21.92 0.36
N PHE A 658 -6.52 21.61 0.67
CA PHE A 658 -7.68 22.39 0.22
C PHE A 658 -8.63 22.83 1.33
N ASN A 659 -9.13 24.05 1.18
CA ASN A 659 -10.33 24.55 1.84
C ASN A 659 -11.31 25.01 0.76
N ILE A 660 -12.07 24.05 0.21
CA ILE A 660 -13.01 24.24 -0.90
C ILE A 660 -14.41 24.49 -0.33
N ALA A 661 -15.14 25.48 -0.87
CA ALA A 661 -16.57 25.61 -0.63
C ALA A 661 -17.39 24.61 -1.47
N ASP A 662 -18.51 24.19 -0.92
CA ASP A 662 -19.36 23.09 -1.40
C ASP A 662 -19.66 23.11 -2.91
N HIS A 663 -19.78 24.29 -3.51
CA HIS A 663 -20.22 24.50 -4.89
C HIS A 663 -19.10 24.61 -5.94
N LEU A 664 -17.82 24.51 -5.55
CA LEU A 664 -16.71 24.79 -6.46
C LEU A 664 -16.69 23.89 -7.71
N LEU A 665 -17.01 22.61 -7.54
CA LEU A 665 -16.97 21.58 -8.59
C LEU A 665 -18.30 21.43 -9.36
N ASP A 666 -19.33 22.23 -9.06
CA ASP A 666 -20.69 22.04 -9.61
C ASP A 666 -20.77 22.20 -11.15
N THR A 667 -19.76 22.83 -11.76
CA THR A 667 -19.60 23.09 -13.20
C THR A 667 -18.70 22.09 -13.94
N PHE A 668 -18.04 21.17 -13.22
CA PHE A 668 -17.01 20.27 -13.78
C PHE A 668 -17.60 19.01 -14.44
N TYR A 669 -18.78 19.12 -15.07
CA TYR A 669 -19.54 17.97 -15.57
C TYR A 669 -18.85 17.20 -16.72
N GLY A 670 -17.85 17.78 -17.38
CA GLY A 670 -17.02 17.10 -18.39
C GLY A 670 -16.01 16.10 -17.83
N VAL A 671 -15.72 16.13 -16.51
CA VAL A 671 -14.62 15.35 -15.90
C VAL A 671 -14.91 13.86 -15.98
N GLN A 672 -13.93 13.12 -16.50
CA GLN A 672 -13.94 11.67 -16.68
C GLN A 672 -12.95 10.98 -15.72
N VAL A 673 -11.85 11.64 -15.38
CA VAL A 673 -10.83 11.16 -14.45
C VAL A 673 -10.69 12.19 -13.34
N PHE A 674 -11.03 11.81 -12.11
CA PHE A 674 -10.85 12.64 -10.92
C PHE A 674 -9.91 11.93 -9.94
N LEU A 675 -8.73 12.53 -9.73
CA LEU A 675 -7.74 12.06 -8.78
C LEU A 675 -7.69 13.04 -7.59
N PHE A 676 -7.93 12.52 -6.40
CA PHE A 676 -8.02 13.28 -5.16
C PHE A 676 -7.29 12.52 -4.03
N SER A 677 -6.20 11.81 -4.35
CA SER A 677 -5.48 10.97 -3.40
C SER A 677 -4.66 11.79 -2.40
N GLY A 678 -4.54 11.32 -1.15
CA GLY A 678 -3.58 11.87 -0.17
C GLY A 678 -3.80 13.33 0.25
N VAL A 679 -5.01 13.88 0.08
CA VAL A 679 -5.31 15.27 0.39
C VAL A 679 -5.24 15.50 1.90
N LYS A 680 -4.52 16.56 2.33
CA LYS A 680 -4.28 16.78 3.77
C LYS A 680 -5.61 17.08 4.48
N PRO A 681 -6.10 16.19 5.38
CA PRO A 681 -7.53 16.11 5.69
C PRO A 681 -8.01 17.05 6.82
N GLU A 682 -7.21 18.03 7.24
CA GLU A 682 -7.50 18.80 8.47
C GLU A 682 -8.76 19.67 8.38
N THR A 683 -9.28 19.95 7.18
CA THR A 683 -10.47 20.78 6.95
C THR A 683 -11.57 20.11 6.11
N ILE A 684 -11.28 19.57 4.91
CA ILE A 684 -12.34 19.32 3.90
C ILE A 684 -13.32 18.18 4.27
N PHE A 685 -12.84 17.00 4.68
CA PHE A 685 -13.71 15.86 4.99
C PHE A 685 -14.42 15.95 6.34
N LYS A 686 -14.19 17.03 7.11
CA LYS A 686 -15.00 17.37 8.29
C LYS A 686 -16.31 18.07 7.90
N THR A 687 -16.39 18.63 6.70
CA THR A 687 -17.55 19.45 6.25
C THR A 687 -18.19 18.93 4.96
N LEU A 688 -17.46 18.15 4.14
CA LEU A 688 -17.91 17.68 2.82
C LEU A 688 -17.71 16.17 2.66
N SER A 689 -18.75 15.47 2.18
CA SER A 689 -18.68 14.06 1.79
C SER A 689 -18.22 13.88 0.34
N ILE A 690 -17.71 12.68 0.00
CA ILE A 690 -17.31 12.36 -1.39
C ILE A 690 -18.51 12.48 -2.35
N GLN A 691 -19.69 12.03 -1.93
CA GLN A 691 -20.93 12.19 -2.68
C GLN A 691 -21.20 13.65 -3.09
N ARG A 692 -20.94 14.63 -2.20
CA ARG A 692 -21.15 16.05 -2.52
C ARG A 692 -20.13 16.55 -3.54
N LEU A 693 -18.87 16.10 -3.46
CA LEU A 693 -17.80 16.50 -4.38
C LEU A 693 -18.04 15.96 -5.80
N ILE A 694 -18.48 14.71 -5.93
CA ILE A 694 -18.68 14.08 -7.26
C ILE A 694 -20.07 14.27 -7.87
N ARG A 695 -21.02 14.89 -7.14
CA ARG A 695 -22.45 14.97 -7.48
C ARG A 695 -22.75 15.38 -8.93
N ASN A 696 -22.00 16.33 -9.47
CA ASN A 696 -22.22 16.89 -10.80
C ASN A 696 -21.27 16.35 -11.87
N LEU A 697 -20.37 15.42 -11.52
CA LEU A 697 -19.37 14.84 -12.43
C LEU A 697 -19.99 13.71 -13.27
N THR A 698 -21.04 14.01 -14.03
CA THR A 698 -21.90 13.01 -14.71
C THR A 698 -21.18 12.12 -15.74
N ASN A 699 -20.02 12.58 -16.24
CA ASN A 699 -19.16 11.83 -17.16
C ASN A 699 -18.02 11.03 -16.47
N LEU A 700 -17.99 10.99 -15.13
CA LEU A 700 -16.94 10.33 -14.35
C LEU A 700 -16.82 8.84 -14.69
N ARG A 701 -15.59 8.40 -14.97
CA ARG A 701 -15.21 7.01 -15.30
C ARG A 701 -14.17 6.46 -14.34
N TYR A 702 -13.24 7.30 -13.88
CA TYR A 702 -12.16 6.92 -12.99
C TYR A 702 -12.16 7.86 -11.78
N LEU A 703 -12.31 7.29 -10.58
CA LEU A 703 -12.26 8.01 -9.32
C LEU A 703 -11.13 7.42 -8.45
N ASP A 704 -10.20 8.26 -8.03
CA ASP A 704 -9.22 7.91 -7.01
C ASP A 704 -9.33 8.85 -5.81
N VAL A 705 -9.67 8.27 -4.67
CA VAL A 705 -9.73 8.96 -3.36
C VAL A 705 -8.91 8.18 -2.32
N SER A 706 -7.84 7.53 -2.76
CA SER A 706 -6.92 6.79 -1.89
C SER A 706 -6.21 7.68 -0.86
N ASN A 707 -5.66 7.08 0.20
CA ASN A 707 -4.82 7.76 1.20
C ASN A 707 -5.47 8.98 1.91
N ASN A 708 -6.80 9.03 1.98
CA ASN A 708 -7.55 10.16 2.54
C ASN A 708 -8.07 9.92 3.97
N LYS A 709 -7.78 8.76 4.56
CA LYS A 709 -8.28 8.31 5.87
C LYS A 709 -9.82 8.21 5.93
N LEU A 710 -10.46 7.99 4.79
CA LEU A 710 -11.93 7.91 4.64
C LEU A 710 -12.52 6.71 5.38
N ASN A 711 -13.80 6.85 5.73
CA ASN A 711 -14.63 5.88 6.42
C ASN A 711 -16.08 5.94 5.87
N SER A 712 -16.97 5.08 6.37
CA SER A 712 -18.36 5.00 5.89
C SER A 712 -19.20 6.28 6.11
N ASP A 713 -18.82 7.14 7.07
CA ASP A 713 -19.50 8.44 7.28
C ASP A 713 -19.16 9.46 6.19
N THR A 714 -17.90 9.45 5.74
CA THR A 714 -17.37 10.38 4.71
C THR A 714 -17.61 9.88 3.28
N PHE A 715 -17.82 8.56 3.12
CA PHE A 715 -18.16 7.88 1.89
C PHE A 715 -19.50 7.13 2.06
N PRO A 716 -20.65 7.82 1.91
CA PRO A 716 -21.96 7.20 2.14
C PRO A 716 -22.34 6.24 1.00
N ALA A 717 -23.22 5.28 1.30
CA ALA A 717 -23.58 4.20 0.37
C ALA A 717 -24.17 4.68 -0.98
N THR A 718 -24.77 5.88 -1.00
CA THR A 718 -25.37 6.53 -2.18
C THR A 718 -24.39 7.41 -2.97
N THR A 719 -23.08 7.25 -2.76
CA THR A 719 -22.04 8.10 -3.39
C THR A 719 -22.14 8.12 -4.92
N PHE A 720 -22.39 6.99 -5.57
CA PHE A 720 -22.41 6.87 -7.04
C PHE A 720 -23.78 7.04 -7.71
N THR A 721 -24.85 7.36 -6.96
CA THR A 721 -26.21 7.50 -7.51
C THR A 721 -26.33 8.55 -8.64
N SER A 722 -25.42 9.54 -8.68
CA SER A 722 -25.34 10.57 -9.74
C SER A 722 -24.25 10.32 -10.78
N THR A 723 -23.43 9.28 -10.60
CA THR A 723 -22.26 8.97 -11.44
C THR A 723 -22.22 7.48 -11.86
N PRO A 724 -23.30 6.94 -12.48
CA PRO A 724 -23.42 5.50 -12.80
C PRO A 724 -22.50 4.99 -13.91
N ASN A 725 -21.71 5.86 -14.54
CA ASN A 725 -20.78 5.52 -15.62
C ASN A 725 -19.35 5.20 -15.14
N VAL A 726 -19.12 5.18 -13.82
CA VAL A 726 -17.81 4.89 -13.25
C VAL A 726 -17.39 3.45 -13.54
N THR A 727 -16.16 3.29 -14.03
CA THR A 727 -15.51 2.01 -14.38
C THR A 727 -14.36 1.65 -13.44
N HIS A 728 -13.72 2.64 -12.81
CA HIS A 728 -12.59 2.43 -11.89
C HIS A 728 -12.83 3.24 -10.60
N VAL A 729 -12.78 2.57 -9.46
CA VAL A 729 -12.94 3.15 -8.12
C VAL A 729 -11.75 2.73 -7.25
N ILE A 730 -10.88 3.68 -6.93
CA ILE A 730 -9.67 3.47 -6.14
C ILE A 730 -9.87 4.08 -4.75
N LEU A 731 -9.98 3.20 -3.75
CA LEU A 731 -10.25 3.49 -2.35
C LEU A 731 -9.12 3.02 -1.43
N SER A 732 -7.95 2.67 -1.97
CA SER A 732 -6.84 2.11 -1.21
C SER A 732 -6.27 3.08 -0.16
N LYS A 733 -5.58 2.56 0.87
CA LYS A 733 -4.99 3.37 1.96
C LYS A 733 -6.01 4.21 2.74
N ASN A 734 -7.23 3.70 2.94
CA ASN A 734 -8.28 4.34 3.72
C ASN A 734 -8.58 3.52 5.00
N ARG A 735 -9.76 3.69 5.60
CA ARG A 735 -10.18 3.03 6.86
C ARG A 735 -11.47 2.25 6.69
N PHE A 736 -11.74 1.74 5.48
CA PHE A 736 -12.91 0.93 5.21
C PHE A 736 -12.73 -0.47 5.81
N SER A 737 -13.77 -0.98 6.50
CA SER A 737 -13.84 -2.34 7.04
C SER A 737 -14.75 -3.26 6.22
N ASN A 738 -15.52 -2.67 5.31
CA ASN A 738 -16.50 -3.29 4.41
C ASN A 738 -16.53 -2.52 3.07
N ILE A 739 -17.33 -2.98 2.11
CA ILE A 739 -17.54 -2.23 0.85
C ILE A 739 -18.42 -1.00 1.15
N PRO A 740 -17.94 0.24 0.94
CA PRO A 740 -18.62 1.43 1.47
C PRO A 740 -19.77 1.95 0.59
N PHE A 741 -20.14 1.24 -0.48
CA PHE A 741 -21.20 1.66 -1.41
C PHE A 741 -21.96 0.51 -2.06
N ASP A 742 -23.15 0.82 -2.54
CA ASP A 742 -24.02 -0.12 -3.25
C ASP A 742 -23.53 -0.30 -4.70
N LEU A 743 -23.06 -1.52 -5.01
CA LEU A 743 -22.58 -1.92 -6.33
C LEU A 743 -23.66 -1.79 -7.44
N THR A 744 -24.95 -1.84 -7.10
CA THR A 744 -26.03 -1.66 -8.09
C THR A 744 -26.04 -0.25 -8.68
N THR A 745 -25.48 0.73 -7.96
CA THR A 745 -25.32 2.11 -8.46
C THR A 745 -24.14 2.28 -9.43
N THR A 746 -23.28 1.27 -9.56
CA THR A 746 -22.08 1.28 -10.42
C THR A 746 -22.08 0.14 -11.46
N PRO A 747 -23.08 0.05 -12.36
CA PRO A 747 -23.28 -1.09 -13.27
C PRO A 747 -22.19 -1.29 -14.34
N LYS A 748 -21.22 -0.36 -14.44
CA LYS A 748 -20.09 -0.43 -15.38
C LYS A 748 -18.73 -0.60 -14.68
N LEU A 749 -18.73 -0.85 -13.37
CA LEU A 749 -17.50 -0.96 -12.58
C LEU A 749 -16.66 -2.17 -13.04
N GLN A 750 -15.45 -1.91 -13.50
CA GLN A 750 -14.45 -2.89 -13.95
C GLN A 750 -13.35 -3.10 -12.92
N VAL A 751 -12.99 -2.06 -12.16
CA VAL A 751 -11.93 -2.13 -11.14
C VAL A 751 -12.41 -1.50 -9.84
N LEU A 752 -12.40 -2.28 -8.76
CA LEU A 752 -12.58 -1.82 -7.39
C LEU A 752 -11.29 -2.10 -6.60
N ASP A 753 -10.58 -1.06 -6.20
CA ASP A 753 -9.40 -1.18 -5.35
C ASP A 753 -9.71 -0.77 -3.91
N LEU A 754 -9.63 -1.76 -3.02
CA LEU A 754 -9.81 -1.65 -1.57
C LEU A 754 -8.52 -2.04 -0.82
N SER A 755 -7.36 -2.04 -1.49
CA SER A 755 -6.07 -2.42 -0.89
C SER A 755 -5.66 -1.51 0.29
N GLU A 756 -4.85 -1.99 1.22
CA GLU A 756 -4.37 -1.21 2.38
C GLU A 756 -5.51 -0.54 3.18
N ASN A 757 -6.59 -1.29 3.44
CA ASN A 757 -7.72 -0.89 4.28
C ASN A 757 -7.82 -1.80 5.53
N ALA A 758 -8.92 -1.67 6.28
CA ALA A 758 -9.18 -2.43 7.51
C ALA A 758 -10.15 -3.61 7.30
N ILE A 759 -10.21 -4.19 6.08
CA ILE A 759 -11.14 -5.28 5.76
C ILE A 759 -10.61 -6.60 6.33
N LEU A 760 -11.34 -7.17 7.28
CA LEU A 760 -11.01 -8.47 7.90
C LEU A 760 -11.63 -9.65 7.12
N PHE A 761 -12.85 -9.46 6.60
CA PHE A 761 -13.61 -10.42 5.79
C PHE A 761 -14.74 -9.67 5.06
N LEU A 762 -15.31 -10.28 4.02
CA LEU A 762 -16.56 -9.82 3.41
C LEU A 762 -17.75 -10.65 3.93
N THR A 763 -18.88 -9.99 4.13
CA THR A 763 -20.15 -10.64 4.52
C THR A 763 -20.75 -11.44 3.36
N GLN A 764 -21.70 -12.34 3.67
CA GLN A 764 -22.41 -13.11 2.64
C GLN A 764 -23.12 -12.20 1.62
N GLU A 765 -23.77 -11.14 2.08
CA GLU A 765 -24.45 -10.16 1.24
C GLU A 765 -23.48 -9.44 0.28
N GLU A 766 -22.32 -9.00 0.77
CA GLU A 766 -21.28 -8.39 -0.07
C GLU A 766 -20.73 -9.38 -1.11
N MET A 767 -20.50 -10.63 -0.73
CA MET A 767 -20.01 -11.69 -1.62
C MET A 767 -21.03 -12.05 -2.71
N GLU A 768 -22.32 -12.06 -2.37
CA GLU A 768 -23.42 -12.26 -3.33
C GLU A 768 -23.55 -11.06 -4.28
N ASN A 769 -23.48 -9.83 -3.77
CA ASN A 769 -23.52 -8.61 -4.60
C ASN A 769 -22.33 -8.53 -5.57
N LEU A 770 -21.11 -8.90 -5.13
CA LEU A 770 -19.93 -8.99 -6.00
C LEU A 770 -20.08 -10.08 -7.08
N ASN A 771 -20.63 -11.24 -6.72
CA ASN A 771 -20.92 -12.31 -7.69
C ASN A 771 -21.96 -11.89 -8.74
N ASN A 772 -23.03 -11.22 -8.31
CA ASN A 772 -24.08 -10.68 -9.19
C ASN A 772 -23.52 -9.62 -10.14
N HIS A 773 -22.64 -8.73 -9.65
CA HIS A 773 -21.97 -7.73 -10.47
C HIS A 773 -21.02 -8.35 -11.51
N ALA A 774 -20.20 -9.32 -11.09
CA ALA A 774 -19.29 -10.05 -12.00
C ALA A 774 -20.00 -10.98 -13.00
N ALA A 775 -21.30 -11.25 -12.83
CA ALA A 775 -22.12 -11.91 -13.84
C ALA A 775 -22.63 -10.96 -14.93
N LEU A 776 -22.55 -9.63 -14.72
CA LEU A 776 -23.00 -8.58 -15.65
C LEU A 776 -21.82 -7.87 -16.34
N VAL A 777 -20.64 -7.83 -15.72
CA VAL A 777 -19.45 -7.13 -16.23
C VAL A 777 -18.30 -8.11 -16.48
N ASP A 778 -17.97 -8.32 -17.76
CA ASP A 778 -16.77 -9.06 -18.16
C ASP A 778 -15.51 -8.35 -17.64
N TYR A 779 -14.56 -9.14 -17.10
CA TYR A 779 -13.28 -8.67 -16.55
C TYR A 779 -13.38 -7.71 -15.34
N PHE A 780 -14.30 -7.98 -14.40
CA PHE A 780 -14.32 -7.29 -13.11
C PHE A 780 -13.17 -7.74 -12.17
N HIS A 781 -12.36 -6.77 -11.75
CA HIS A 781 -11.21 -6.91 -10.86
C HIS A 781 -11.47 -6.30 -9.48
N LEU A 782 -11.24 -7.09 -8.44
CA LEU A 782 -11.31 -6.67 -7.03
C LEU A 782 -9.92 -6.76 -6.41
N LEU A 783 -9.36 -5.64 -5.97
CA LEU A 783 -8.01 -5.58 -5.37
C LEU A 783 -8.14 -5.46 -3.84
N LEU A 784 -7.55 -6.40 -3.11
CA LEU A 784 -7.62 -6.52 -1.65
C LEU A 784 -6.23 -6.67 -0.99
N HIS A 785 -5.17 -6.19 -1.65
CA HIS A 785 -3.80 -6.28 -1.16
C HIS A 785 -3.65 -5.64 0.24
N ASP A 786 -2.75 -6.16 1.07
CA ASP A 786 -2.37 -5.58 2.37
C ASP A 786 -3.53 -5.19 3.30
N ASN A 787 -4.67 -5.89 3.19
CA ASN A 787 -5.74 -5.88 4.18
C ASN A 787 -5.48 -6.94 5.26
N GLY A 788 -5.88 -6.63 6.50
CA GLY A 788 -5.74 -7.52 7.66
C GLY A 788 -6.69 -8.71 7.68
N ILE A 789 -6.76 -9.51 6.61
CA ILE A 789 -7.70 -10.62 6.48
C ILE A 789 -7.58 -11.61 7.65
N ALA A 790 -8.72 -12.02 8.19
CA ALA A 790 -8.82 -12.98 9.29
C ALA A 790 -8.80 -14.43 8.77
N CYS A 791 -7.89 -15.25 9.30
CA CYS A 791 -7.83 -16.70 9.10
C CYS A 791 -8.39 -17.43 10.32
N VAL A 792 -9.72 -17.39 10.45
CA VAL A 792 -10.44 -17.99 11.58
C VAL A 792 -11.60 -18.83 11.06
N CYS A 793 -11.92 -19.94 11.74
CA CYS A 793 -12.97 -20.86 11.28
C CYS A 793 -14.36 -20.21 11.20
N SER A 794 -14.60 -19.14 11.95
CA SER A 794 -15.86 -18.37 11.89
C SER A 794 -16.03 -17.52 10.62
N LYS A 795 -14.96 -17.36 9.81
CA LYS A 795 -14.93 -16.57 8.56
C LYS A 795 -14.44 -17.37 7.36
N ILE A 796 -14.47 -18.70 7.45
CA ILE A 796 -14.02 -19.62 6.41
C ILE A 796 -14.72 -19.40 5.06
N ASP A 797 -15.98 -18.96 5.07
CA ASP A 797 -16.78 -18.76 3.86
C ASP A 797 -16.18 -17.70 2.93
N PHE A 798 -15.61 -16.62 3.47
CA PHE A 798 -14.91 -15.60 2.69
C PHE A 798 -13.62 -16.14 2.06
N LEU A 799 -12.86 -16.94 2.81
CA LEU A 799 -11.64 -17.58 2.32
C LEU A 799 -11.93 -18.59 1.20
N VAL A 800 -13.03 -19.34 1.32
CA VAL A 800 -13.48 -20.28 0.27
C VAL A 800 -14.01 -19.51 -0.95
N TRP A 801 -14.89 -18.52 -0.74
CA TRP A 801 -15.49 -17.70 -1.81
C TRP A 801 -14.42 -17.08 -2.72
N ARG A 802 -13.32 -16.57 -2.15
CA ARG A 802 -12.21 -15.98 -2.92
C ARG A 802 -11.62 -16.92 -3.99
N PHE A 803 -11.69 -18.24 -3.79
CA PHE A 803 -11.13 -19.24 -4.71
C PHE A 803 -12.20 -19.91 -5.60
N THR A 804 -13.48 -19.80 -5.23
CA THR A 804 -14.61 -20.37 -5.99
C THR A 804 -15.40 -19.34 -6.80
N THR A 805 -15.21 -18.04 -6.53
CA THR A 805 -15.85 -16.94 -7.25
C THR A 805 -15.31 -16.80 -8.69
N ARG A 806 -16.12 -16.17 -9.54
CA ARG A 806 -15.73 -15.71 -10.89
C ARG A 806 -15.11 -14.30 -10.88
N VAL A 807 -15.20 -13.58 -9.76
CA VAL A 807 -14.55 -12.27 -9.57
C VAL A 807 -13.03 -12.45 -9.66
N ILE A 808 -12.33 -11.59 -10.40
CA ILE A 808 -10.86 -11.66 -10.46
C ILE A 808 -10.30 -10.94 -9.23
N VAL A 809 -10.13 -11.69 -8.14
CA VAL A 809 -9.64 -11.18 -6.85
C VAL A 809 -8.11 -11.15 -6.81
N HIS A 810 -7.53 -9.94 -6.83
CA HIS A 810 -6.09 -9.70 -6.69
C HIS A 810 -5.70 -9.50 -5.21
N TYR A 811 -4.62 -10.18 -4.80
CA TYR A 811 -4.13 -10.18 -3.43
C TYR A 811 -2.65 -10.62 -3.40
N SER A 812 -1.79 -9.87 -2.71
CA SER A 812 -0.33 -10.01 -2.66
C SER A 812 0.12 -9.88 -1.19
N THR A 813 0.69 -10.92 -0.58
CA THR A 813 2.14 -11.25 -0.49
C THR A 813 3.01 -10.48 0.51
N THR A 814 2.46 -10.01 1.62
CA THR A 814 2.85 -10.75 2.84
C THR A 814 1.88 -11.92 2.96
N LYS A 815 2.40 -13.14 3.12
CA LYS A 815 1.56 -14.35 3.23
C LYS A 815 1.00 -14.43 4.66
N MET A 816 0.35 -13.39 5.16
CA MET A 816 0.05 -13.26 6.60
C MET A 816 -1.44 -12.93 6.80
N CYS A 817 -2.10 -13.67 7.67
CA CYS A 817 -3.48 -13.41 8.08
C CYS A 817 -3.63 -13.59 9.59
N TRP A 818 -4.65 -12.99 10.18
CA TRP A 818 -4.81 -12.94 11.65
C TRP A 818 -5.60 -14.14 12.17
N SER A 819 -5.03 -14.87 13.13
CA SER A 819 -5.71 -15.91 13.90
C SER A 819 -6.61 -15.31 15.00
N ASP A 820 -7.44 -16.14 15.63
CA ASP A 820 -8.26 -15.77 16.80
C ASP A 820 -7.39 -15.24 17.97
N ASP A 821 -6.15 -15.71 18.08
CA ASP A 821 -5.15 -15.27 19.09
C ASP A 821 -4.46 -13.94 18.73
N GLY A 822 -4.83 -13.28 17.62
CA GLY A 822 -4.17 -12.06 17.15
C GLY A 822 -2.73 -12.26 16.66
N GLN A 823 -2.32 -13.50 16.39
CA GLN A 823 -1.04 -13.80 15.75
C GLN A 823 -1.16 -13.81 14.23
N SER A 824 -0.09 -13.39 13.55
CA SER A 824 0.05 -13.44 12.09
C SER A 824 0.45 -14.85 11.63
N VAL A 825 -0.49 -15.59 11.05
CA VAL A 825 -0.31 -16.96 10.53
C VAL A 825 0.12 -16.92 9.08
N HIS A 826 1.08 -17.77 8.72
CA HIS A 826 1.64 -17.77 7.37
C HIS A 826 0.75 -18.56 6.39
N VAL A 827 0.10 -17.88 5.43
CA VAL A 827 -0.81 -18.47 4.42
C VAL A 827 -0.13 -19.56 3.57
N GLY A 828 1.21 -19.60 3.52
CA GLY A 828 1.94 -20.71 2.91
C GLY A 828 1.78 -22.06 3.63
N GLU A 829 1.38 -22.05 4.91
CA GLU A 829 1.04 -23.25 5.69
C GLU A 829 -0.40 -23.72 5.41
N LEU A 830 -1.30 -22.80 5.03
CA LEU A 830 -2.64 -23.09 4.49
C LEU A 830 -2.59 -23.55 3.02
N SER A 831 -1.59 -24.38 2.66
CA SER A 831 -1.27 -24.81 1.29
C SER A 831 -2.41 -25.54 0.54
N ASP A 832 -3.47 -25.93 1.25
CA ASP A 832 -4.71 -26.44 0.67
C ASP A 832 -5.92 -25.93 1.50
N ILE A 833 -6.66 -24.94 0.98
CA ILE A 833 -7.88 -24.39 1.61
C ILE A 833 -8.95 -25.48 1.86
N PRO A 834 -9.17 -26.46 0.95
CA PRO A 834 -9.93 -27.66 1.26
C PRO A 834 -9.48 -28.38 2.54
N THR A 835 -8.18 -28.51 2.81
CA THR A 835 -7.65 -29.07 4.07
C THR A 835 -7.89 -28.17 5.28
N TYR A 836 -7.77 -26.85 5.15
CA TYR A 836 -8.11 -25.91 6.24
C TYR A 836 -9.62 -25.89 6.55
N SER A 837 -10.47 -25.97 5.53
CA SER A 837 -11.93 -26.13 5.66
C SER A 837 -12.27 -27.46 6.36
N ARG A 838 -11.59 -28.55 6.01
CA ARG A 838 -11.71 -29.86 6.71
C ARG A 838 -11.26 -29.79 8.17
N LEU A 839 -10.24 -29.00 8.52
CA LEU A 839 -9.85 -28.78 9.91
C LEU A 839 -10.96 -28.06 10.70
N CYS A 840 -11.52 -26.99 10.14
CA CYS A 840 -12.62 -26.25 10.76
C CYS A 840 -13.91 -27.08 10.91
N GLN A 841 -14.31 -27.82 9.89
CA GLN A 841 -15.55 -28.62 9.90
C GLN A 841 -15.37 -30.01 10.56
N GLY A 842 -14.14 -30.56 10.56
CA GLY A 842 -13.85 -31.92 10.99
C GLY A 842 -14.20 -32.18 12.46
N ARG A 843 -14.07 -31.19 13.34
CA ARG A 843 -14.51 -31.28 14.74
C ARG A 843 -16.02 -31.53 14.86
N ILE A 844 -16.84 -30.90 14.00
CA ILE A 844 -18.29 -31.07 14.00
C ILE A 844 -18.64 -32.49 13.53
N PHE A 845 -18.07 -32.93 12.41
CA PHE A 845 -18.32 -34.27 11.89
C PHE A 845 -17.82 -35.38 12.84
N LEU A 846 -16.68 -35.20 13.50
CA LEU A 846 -16.19 -36.12 14.54
C LEU A 846 -17.18 -36.24 15.71
N MET A 847 -17.71 -35.12 16.20
CA MET A 847 -18.72 -35.13 17.27
C MET A 847 -20.00 -35.84 16.83
N ILE A 848 -20.48 -35.60 15.60
CA ILE A 848 -21.62 -36.33 15.03
C ILE A 848 -21.32 -37.84 14.96
N SER A 849 -20.13 -38.24 14.49
CA SER A 849 -19.72 -39.65 14.42
C SER A 849 -19.65 -40.31 15.80
N LEU A 850 -19.14 -39.62 16.83
CA LEU A 850 -19.09 -40.13 18.21
C LEU A 850 -20.49 -40.26 18.84
N VAL A 851 -21.39 -39.32 18.56
CA VAL A 851 -22.81 -39.41 18.98
C VAL A 851 -23.48 -40.61 18.29
N LEU A 852 -23.32 -40.77 16.98
CA LEU A 852 -23.86 -41.92 16.25
C LEU A 852 -23.27 -43.25 16.75
N ALA A 853 -21.97 -43.34 16.98
CA ALA A 853 -21.31 -44.53 17.50
C ALA A 853 -21.79 -44.90 18.92
N SER A 854 -21.99 -43.91 19.79
CA SER A 854 -22.51 -44.14 21.15
C SER A 854 -24.00 -44.54 21.14
N LEU A 855 -24.83 -43.95 20.26
CA LEU A 855 -26.21 -44.39 20.05
C LEU A 855 -26.28 -45.82 19.50
N MET A 856 -25.42 -46.18 18.55
CA MET A 856 -25.34 -47.55 18.01
C MET A 856 -24.89 -48.56 19.08
N SER A 857 -23.90 -48.22 19.90
CA SER A 857 -23.42 -49.11 20.97
C SER A 857 -24.46 -49.27 22.09
N ALA A 858 -25.18 -48.20 22.45
CA ALA A 858 -26.31 -48.26 23.37
C ALA A 858 -27.47 -49.10 22.82
N ALA A 859 -27.84 -48.93 21.55
CA ALA A 859 -28.85 -49.75 20.89
C ALA A 859 -28.47 -51.23 20.83
N PHE A 860 -27.19 -51.53 20.54
CA PHE A 860 -26.67 -52.90 20.58
C PHE A 860 -26.69 -53.49 22.00
N LEU A 861 -26.27 -52.71 23.01
CA LEU A 861 -26.32 -53.13 24.41
C LEU A 861 -27.77 -53.41 24.86
N LEU A 862 -28.72 -52.54 24.51
CA LEU A 862 -30.13 -52.73 24.80
C LEU A 862 -30.70 -53.97 24.11
N ALA A 863 -30.37 -54.20 22.82
CA ALA A 863 -30.77 -55.40 22.10
C ALA A 863 -30.17 -56.68 22.72
N TYR A 864 -28.89 -56.64 23.13
CA TYR A 864 -28.22 -57.74 23.81
C TYR A 864 -28.82 -58.02 25.19
N LEU A 865 -29.08 -56.99 26.01
CA LEU A 865 -29.72 -57.12 27.31
C LEU A 865 -31.16 -57.65 27.17
N PHE A 866 -31.91 -57.15 26.18
CA PHE A 866 -33.25 -57.64 25.87
C PHE A 866 -33.23 -59.12 25.44
N ALA A 867 -32.29 -59.53 24.59
CA ALA A 867 -32.14 -60.93 24.18
C ALA A 867 -31.71 -61.84 25.34
N ARG A 868 -30.72 -61.42 26.15
CA ARG A 868 -30.15 -62.19 27.27
C ARG A 868 -31.12 -62.35 28.44
N PHE A 869 -31.87 -61.30 28.77
CA PHE A 869 -32.78 -61.27 29.92
C PHE A 869 -34.26 -61.35 29.50
N ARG A 870 -34.56 -61.75 28.27
CA ARG A 870 -35.91 -61.78 27.68
C ARG A 870 -36.97 -62.32 28.64
N THR A 871 -36.76 -63.52 29.19
CA THR A 871 -37.69 -64.17 30.12
C THR A 871 -37.89 -63.39 31.42
N SER A 872 -36.81 -62.78 31.95
CA SER A 872 -36.85 -61.97 33.16
C SER A 872 -37.51 -60.61 32.93
N ILE A 873 -37.33 -60.00 31.75
CA ILE A 873 -37.98 -58.75 31.34
C ILE A 873 -39.48 -59.00 31.11
N GLU A 874 -39.84 -60.08 30.41
CA GLU A 874 -41.24 -60.49 30.24
C GLU A 874 -41.91 -60.83 31.60
N ALA A 875 -41.17 -61.36 32.58
CA ALA A 875 -41.68 -61.58 33.94
C ALA A 875 -41.84 -60.27 34.72
N PHE A 876 -40.87 -59.36 34.67
CA PHE A 876 -40.90 -58.06 35.33
C PHE A 876 -42.01 -57.15 34.77
N LEU A 877 -42.20 -57.13 33.45
CA LEU A 877 -43.31 -56.42 32.81
C LEU A 877 -44.67 -57.01 33.21
N ARG A 878 -44.80 -58.34 33.34
CA ARG A 878 -46.01 -59.00 33.88
C ARG A 878 -46.24 -58.66 35.36
N ALA A 879 -45.19 -58.47 36.15
CA ALA A 879 -45.31 -58.06 37.56
C ALA A 879 -45.72 -56.59 37.74
N ILE A 880 -45.30 -55.69 36.84
CA ILE A 880 -45.63 -54.26 36.90
C ILE A 880 -47.00 -53.95 36.28
N PHE A 881 -47.34 -54.57 35.15
CA PHE A 881 -48.59 -54.30 34.42
C PHE A 881 -49.70 -55.32 34.71
N GLY A 882 -49.41 -56.39 35.46
CA GLY A 882 -50.41 -57.32 35.98
C GLY A 882 -51.23 -56.71 37.11
N LYS A 883 -52.54 -56.58 36.93
CA LYS A 883 -53.48 -56.09 37.96
C LYS A 883 -53.32 -56.88 39.27
N ARG A 884 -53.41 -56.20 40.42
CA ARG A 884 -53.56 -56.83 41.74
C ARG A 884 -54.73 -57.84 41.70
N ILE A 885 -54.42 -59.12 41.82
CA ILE A 885 -55.40 -60.20 41.83
C ILE A 885 -56.00 -60.26 43.24
N GLY A 886 -57.30 -59.97 43.37
CA GLY A 886 -58.07 -60.25 44.58
C GLY A 886 -58.34 -61.75 44.73
N PRO A 887 -58.82 -62.23 45.90
CA PRO A 887 -59.08 -63.66 46.10
C PRO A 887 -60.03 -64.22 45.04
N MET A 888 -59.66 -65.36 44.46
CA MET A 888 -60.44 -66.03 43.41
C MET A 888 -61.75 -66.60 43.99
N LYS A 889 -62.77 -66.70 43.14
CA LYS A 889 -64.09 -67.22 43.47
C LYS A 889 -64.30 -68.62 42.91
N PRO A 890 -65.32 -69.38 43.38
CA PRO A 890 -65.69 -70.66 42.76
C PRO A 890 -65.98 -70.55 41.26
N GLU A 891 -66.52 -69.41 40.82
CA GLU A 891 -66.83 -69.08 39.42
C GLU A 891 -65.60 -69.07 38.50
N ASP A 892 -64.39 -68.84 39.03
CA ASP A 892 -63.15 -68.78 38.26
C ASP A 892 -62.61 -70.18 37.88
N TYR A 893 -63.21 -71.25 38.41
CA TYR A 893 -62.76 -72.63 38.25
C TYR A 893 -63.78 -73.47 37.48
N LYS A 894 -63.30 -74.30 36.55
CA LYS A 894 -64.14 -75.18 35.72
C LYS A 894 -64.71 -76.37 36.51
N ILE A 895 -64.02 -76.78 37.57
CA ILE A 895 -64.36 -77.92 38.42
C ILE A 895 -64.53 -77.42 39.86
N GLY A 896 -65.57 -77.85 40.55
CA GLY A 896 -65.81 -77.49 41.94
C GLY A 896 -64.89 -78.23 42.89
N VAL A 897 -64.78 -79.56 42.73
CA VAL A 897 -64.01 -80.42 43.65
C VAL A 897 -63.24 -81.51 42.90
N PHE A 898 -61.90 -81.50 42.96
CA PHE A 898 -61.09 -82.68 42.62
C PHE A 898 -61.09 -83.66 43.80
N ILE A 899 -61.23 -84.96 43.53
CA ILE A 899 -61.11 -86.01 44.56
C ILE A 899 -59.93 -86.92 44.20
N GLY A 900 -58.87 -86.87 45.00
CA GLY A 900 -57.74 -87.82 44.94
C GLY A 900 -57.97 -88.97 45.91
N TYR A 901 -57.92 -90.20 45.43
CA TYR A 901 -58.19 -91.42 46.18
C TYR A 901 -57.56 -92.63 45.47
N ALA A 902 -57.35 -93.75 46.17
CA ALA A 902 -56.81 -94.98 45.55
C ALA A 902 -57.89 -95.71 44.74
N ASP A 903 -57.51 -96.44 43.70
CA ASP A 903 -58.50 -97.10 42.84
C ASP A 903 -59.44 -98.07 43.58
N ASP A 904 -58.96 -98.73 44.64
CA ASP A 904 -59.74 -99.62 45.51
C ASP A 904 -60.79 -98.87 46.36
N ASP A 905 -60.53 -97.61 46.72
CA ASP A 905 -61.42 -96.79 47.56
C ASP A 905 -62.63 -96.23 46.79
N TYR A 906 -62.71 -96.50 45.48
CA TYR A 906 -63.76 -95.99 44.60
C TYR A 906 -65.18 -96.25 45.10
N ARG A 907 -65.42 -97.36 45.81
CA ARG A 907 -66.75 -97.66 46.38
C ARG A 907 -67.21 -96.60 47.39
N PHE A 908 -66.30 -96.07 48.21
CA PHE A 908 -66.61 -94.97 49.13
C PHE A 908 -66.84 -93.67 48.35
N VAL A 909 -65.93 -93.35 47.42
CA VAL A 909 -66.01 -92.11 46.64
C VAL A 909 -67.29 -92.05 45.80
N ARG A 910 -67.60 -93.09 45.02
CA ARG A 910 -68.78 -93.15 44.15
C ARG A 910 -70.10 -93.11 44.90
N ASN A 911 -70.24 -93.91 45.97
CA ASN A 911 -71.55 -94.17 46.58
C ASN A 911 -71.88 -93.26 47.77
N LYS A 912 -70.87 -92.68 48.44
CA LYS A 912 -71.04 -91.85 49.64
C LYS A 912 -70.59 -90.42 49.40
N LEU A 913 -69.32 -90.21 49.07
CA LEU A 913 -68.74 -88.87 48.96
C LEU A 913 -69.31 -88.09 47.77
N ARG A 914 -69.21 -88.64 46.55
CA ARG A 914 -69.82 -88.08 45.34
C ARG A 914 -71.30 -87.81 45.52
N LYS A 915 -72.05 -88.76 46.12
CA LYS A 915 -73.49 -88.59 46.36
C LYS A 915 -73.78 -87.37 47.23
N TYR A 916 -72.99 -87.15 48.28
CA TYR A 916 -73.11 -85.96 49.12
C TYR A 916 -72.69 -84.67 48.39
N LEU A 917 -71.59 -84.69 47.63
CA LEU A 917 -71.08 -83.51 46.91
C LEU A 917 -71.98 -83.09 45.73
N GLU A 918 -72.39 -84.03 44.87
CA GLU A 918 -73.16 -83.75 43.65
C GLU A 918 -74.67 -83.64 43.91
N GLU A 919 -75.28 -84.55 44.66
CA GLU A 919 -76.75 -84.55 44.85
C GLU A 919 -77.21 -83.61 45.97
N VAL A 920 -76.44 -83.52 47.08
CA VAL A 920 -76.83 -82.73 48.26
C VAL A 920 -76.23 -81.32 48.24
N LEU A 921 -74.95 -81.18 47.89
CA LEU A 921 -74.27 -79.87 47.83
C LEU A 921 -74.28 -79.21 46.44
N LYS A 922 -74.73 -79.93 45.39
CA LYS A 922 -74.81 -79.45 44.00
C LYS A 922 -73.49 -78.94 43.41
N LEU A 923 -72.37 -79.54 43.82
CA LEU A 923 -71.04 -79.25 43.27
C LEU A 923 -70.71 -80.23 42.15
N ASN A 924 -69.98 -79.78 41.12
CA ASN A 924 -69.37 -80.68 40.15
C ASN A 924 -68.05 -81.25 40.69
N THR A 925 -67.92 -82.57 40.69
CA THR A 925 -66.70 -83.27 41.11
C THR A 925 -65.90 -83.76 39.92
N PHE A 926 -64.58 -83.90 40.07
CA PHE A 926 -63.72 -84.67 39.16
C PHE A 926 -63.28 -85.96 39.84
N ILE A 927 -63.55 -87.09 39.19
CA ILE A 927 -63.31 -88.45 39.67
C ILE A 927 -62.57 -89.18 38.55
N HIS A 928 -61.32 -89.57 38.78
CA HIS A 928 -60.44 -90.02 37.68
C HIS A 928 -60.98 -91.24 36.92
N GLN A 929 -61.60 -92.21 37.61
CA GLN A 929 -62.24 -93.38 36.96
C GLN A 929 -63.50 -93.06 36.13
N ARG A 930 -64.00 -91.81 36.17
CA ARG A 930 -65.14 -91.33 35.37
C ARG A 930 -64.72 -90.32 34.30
N ASP A 931 -63.77 -89.43 34.64
CA ASP A 931 -63.52 -88.19 33.91
C ASP A 931 -62.14 -88.13 33.19
N LEU A 932 -61.29 -89.15 33.35
CA LEU A 932 -60.05 -89.28 32.56
C LEU A 932 -60.36 -89.52 31.07
N LEU A 933 -59.57 -88.86 30.22
CA LEU A 933 -59.55 -89.04 28.77
C LEU A 933 -58.29 -89.83 28.34
N GLN A 934 -58.22 -90.24 27.07
CA GLN A 934 -57.02 -90.90 26.55
C GLN A 934 -55.84 -89.91 26.49
N GLY A 935 -54.79 -90.21 27.25
CA GLY A 935 -53.59 -89.39 27.34
C GLY A 935 -52.75 -89.70 28.59
N PRO A 936 -51.62 -89.00 28.79
CA PRO A 936 -50.82 -89.10 30.03
C PRO A 936 -51.68 -88.76 31.27
N ILE A 937 -51.72 -89.68 32.24
CA ILE A 937 -52.59 -89.60 33.42
C ILE A 937 -52.11 -88.51 34.39
N ASP A 938 -50.79 -88.40 34.57
CA ASP A 938 -50.11 -87.40 35.39
C ASP A 938 -50.44 -85.96 34.96
N GLN A 939 -50.37 -85.67 33.66
CA GLN A 939 -50.73 -84.36 33.13
C GLN A 939 -52.21 -84.04 33.34
N GLN A 940 -53.09 -85.02 33.13
CA GLN A 940 -54.53 -84.86 33.35
C GLN A 940 -54.88 -84.64 34.83
N PHE A 941 -54.18 -85.29 35.76
CA PHE A 941 -54.31 -85.04 37.20
C PHE A 941 -53.87 -83.62 37.56
N ILE A 942 -52.71 -83.18 37.05
CA ILE A 942 -52.19 -81.82 37.28
C ILE A 942 -53.18 -80.76 36.77
N ASP A 943 -53.71 -80.94 35.55
CA ASP A 943 -54.69 -80.01 34.99
C ASP A 943 -56.06 -80.09 35.70
N ALA A 944 -56.52 -81.26 36.14
CA ALA A 944 -57.74 -81.39 36.94
C ALA A 944 -57.62 -80.69 38.30
N ILE A 945 -56.50 -80.90 39.01
CA ILE A 945 -56.18 -80.19 40.27
C ILE A 945 -56.13 -78.68 40.01
N ARG A 946 -55.39 -78.24 38.97
CA ARG A 946 -55.25 -76.82 38.61
C ARG A 946 -56.59 -76.15 38.30
N ASN A 947 -57.51 -76.83 37.63
CA ASN A 947 -58.83 -76.32 37.25
C ASN A 947 -59.91 -76.49 38.34
N SER A 948 -59.57 -77.03 39.53
CA SER A 948 -60.50 -77.27 40.63
C SER A 948 -60.47 -76.21 41.74
N TRP A 949 -61.66 -75.72 42.15
CA TRP A 949 -61.85 -74.76 43.24
C TRP A 949 -61.41 -75.30 44.60
N ARG A 950 -61.71 -76.58 44.86
CA ARG A 950 -61.27 -77.34 46.04
C ARG A 950 -60.65 -78.67 45.63
N VAL A 951 -59.74 -79.17 46.46
CA VAL A 951 -59.02 -80.43 46.27
C VAL A 951 -59.21 -81.26 47.54
N VAL A 952 -59.77 -82.46 47.39
CA VAL A 952 -60.05 -83.39 48.49
C VAL A 952 -59.18 -84.61 48.32
N LEU A 953 -58.37 -84.93 49.33
CA LEU A 953 -57.56 -86.14 49.34
C LEU A 953 -58.15 -87.12 50.34
N VAL A 954 -58.42 -88.35 49.90
CA VAL A 954 -58.89 -89.45 50.73
C VAL A 954 -57.68 -90.28 51.14
N LEU A 955 -57.15 -90.00 52.33
CA LEU A 955 -55.96 -90.65 52.87
C LEU A 955 -56.36 -91.92 53.63
N SER A 956 -56.40 -93.02 52.89
CA SER A 956 -56.57 -94.39 53.36
C SER A 956 -55.22 -95.11 53.45
N ARG A 957 -55.20 -96.27 54.11
CA ARG A 957 -54.00 -97.13 54.10
C ARG A 957 -53.61 -97.59 52.69
N THR A 958 -54.58 -97.78 51.81
CA THR A 958 -54.42 -98.12 50.39
C THR A 958 -53.79 -96.96 49.61
N PHE A 959 -54.29 -95.73 49.78
CA PHE A 959 -53.75 -94.54 49.11
C PHE A 959 -52.32 -94.23 49.53
N LEU A 960 -52.00 -94.25 50.82
CA LEU A 960 -50.66 -93.88 51.30
C LEU A 960 -49.57 -94.90 50.96
N ASN A 961 -49.90 -96.20 50.88
CA ASN A 961 -48.89 -97.27 50.77
C ASN A 961 -48.90 -98.05 49.45
N HIS A 962 -49.99 -98.03 48.66
CA HIS A 962 -50.16 -98.91 47.50
C HIS A 962 -50.58 -98.18 46.21
N TYR A 963 -50.73 -96.85 46.23
CA TYR A 963 -51.15 -96.10 45.04
C TYR A 963 -49.99 -95.29 44.45
N ASP A 964 -49.51 -95.70 43.26
CA ASP A 964 -48.31 -95.14 42.60
C ASP A 964 -48.33 -93.61 42.41
N LEU A 965 -49.52 -93.02 42.24
CA LEU A 965 -49.71 -91.59 42.02
C LEU A 965 -49.93 -90.79 43.32
N ALA A 966 -49.89 -91.41 44.50
CA ALA A 966 -50.24 -90.75 45.76
C ALA A 966 -49.30 -89.59 46.10
N ASP A 967 -47.99 -89.80 46.15
CA ASP A 967 -47.01 -88.75 46.48
C ASP A 967 -47.02 -87.60 45.47
N ILE A 968 -47.17 -87.91 44.18
CA ILE A 968 -47.33 -86.91 43.11
C ILE A 968 -48.61 -86.09 43.34
N THR A 969 -49.75 -86.75 43.59
CA THR A 969 -51.04 -86.10 43.82
C THR A 969 -51.02 -85.22 45.07
N MET A 970 -50.42 -85.70 46.17
CA MET A 970 -50.27 -84.95 47.42
C MET A 970 -49.38 -83.72 47.26
N LYS A 971 -48.23 -83.84 46.59
CA LYS A 971 -47.32 -82.71 46.31
C LYS A 971 -47.94 -81.68 45.36
N TYR A 972 -48.63 -82.12 44.30
CA TYR A 972 -49.33 -81.17 43.43
C TYR A 972 -50.53 -80.52 44.12
N ALA A 973 -51.21 -81.21 45.04
CA ALA A 973 -52.24 -80.61 45.88
C ALA A 973 -51.67 -79.52 46.80
N SER A 974 -50.60 -79.80 47.57
CA SER A 974 -49.98 -78.79 48.44
C SER A 974 -49.46 -77.57 47.66
N HIS A 975 -48.78 -77.79 46.52
CA HIS A 975 -48.35 -76.71 45.62
C HIS A 975 -49.49 -76.00 44.88
N SER A 976 -50.73 -76.51 44.90
CA SER A 976 -51.89 -75.84 44.29
C SER A 976 -52.45 -74.69 45.14
N VAL A 977 -52.07 -74.62 46.42
CA VAL A 977 -52.49 -73.59 47.35
C VAL A 977 -51.70 -72.31 47.11
N THR A 978 -52.41 -71.18 47.11
CA THR A 978 -51.82 -69.86 46.82
C THR A 978 -52.39 -68.83 47.78
N THR A 979 -51.74 -67.67 47.91
CA THR A 979 -52.25 -66.52 48.67
C THR A 979 -53.62 -66.01 48.17
N VAL A 980 -54.02 -66.40 46.96
CA VAL A 980 -55.28 -66.01 46.30
C VAL A 980 -56.41 -67.03 46.55
N ASN A 981 -56.08 -68.27 46.94
CA ASN A 981 -57.01 -69.33 47.31
C ASN A 981 -56.35 -70.23 48.37
N GLN A 982 -56.27 -69.73 49.61
CA GLN A 982 -55.56 -70.38 50.72
C GLN A 982 -56.28 -71.65 51.20
N GLY A 983 -57.62 -71.63 51.23
CA GLY A 983 -58.44 -72.76 51.68
C GLY A 983 -58.68 -73.86 50.63
N ARG A 984 -57.73 -74.09 49.71
CA ARG A 984 -57.98 -74.89 48.51
C ARG A 984 -57.97 -76.41 48.75
N VAL A 985 -57.07 -76.91 49.60
CA VAL A 985 -56.95 -78.35 49.90
C VAL A 985 -57.66 -78.66 51.22
N PHE A 986 -58.25 -79.84 51.33
CA PHE A 986 -58.61 -80.46 52.60
C PHE A 986 -58.54 -81.99 52.49
N VAL A 987 -58.51 -82.66 53.64
CA VAL A 987 -58.22 -84.10 53.74
C VAL A 987 -59.35 -84.85 54.43
N LEU A 988 -59.72 -85.99 53.87
CA LEU A 988 -60.49 -87.04 54.56
C LEU A 988 -59.52 -88.16 54.92
N VAL A 989 -59.19 -88.30 56.20
CA VAL A 989 -58.18 -89.27 56.65
C VAL A 989 -58.84 -90.39 57.46
N GLU A 990 -58.46 -91.63 57.20
CA GLU A 990 -58.85 -92.77 58.01
C GLU A 990 -58.24 -92.65 59.42
N GLU A 991 -58.98 -92.96 60.48
CA GLU A 991 -58.54 -92.80 61.88
C GLU A 991 -57.21 -93.54 62.16
N SER A 992 -56.99 -94.68 61.49
CA SER A 992 -55.73 -95.44 61.60
C SER A 992 -54.52 -94.78 60.90
N GLN A 993 -54.72 -93.71 60.12
CA GLN A 993 -53.72 -93.07 59.25
C GLN A 993 -53.49 -91.57 59.58
N VAL A 994 -54.10 -91.02 60.64
CA VAL A 994 -53.98 -89.58 61.00
C VAL A 994 -52.52 -89.15 61.20
N TYR A 995 -51.69 -90.01 61.78
CA TYR A 995 -50.25 -89.76 62.00
C TYR A 995 -49.37 -90.07 60.78
N ALA A 996 -49.94 -90.46 59.64
CA ALA A 996 -49.24 -90.79 58.40
C ALA A 996 -49.38 -89.70 57.31
N ILE A 997 -49.93 -88.54 57.67
CA ILE A 997 -50.01 -87.36 56.79
C ILE A 997 -48.61 -86.74 56.64
N PRO A 998 -48.09 -86.52 55.42
CA PRO A 998 -46.77 -85.93 55.22
C PRO A 998 -46.68 -84.47 55.70
N ASP A 999 -45.53 -84.08 56.27
CA ASP A 999 -45.26 -82.73 56.79
C ASP A 999 -45.58 -81.62 55.76
N TYR A 1000 -45.19 -81.83 54.49
CA TYR A 1000 -45.42 -80.87 53.40
C TYR A 1000 -46.91 -80.64 53.07
N LEU A 1001 -47.80 -81.50 53.55
CA LEU A 1001 -49.24 -81.37 53.43
C LEU A 1001 -49.84 -80.73 54.70
N HIS A 1002 -49.25 -81.00 55.88
CA HIS A 1002 -49.55 -80.29 57.13
C HIS A 1002 -49.22 -78.79 57.04
N ASP A 1003 -48.10 -78.41 56.41
CA ASP A 1003 -47.70 -77.00 56.18
C ASP A 1003 -48.77 -76.15 55.44
N VAL A 1004 -49.75 -76.82 54.81
CA VAL A 1004 -50.74 -76.23 53.91
C VAL A 1004 -52.19 -76.51 54.38
N LEU A 1005 -52.36 -77.22 55.50
CA LEU A 1005 -53.66 -77.60 56.06
C LEU A 1005 -53.82 -77.04 57.48
N ASP A 1006 -54.85 -76.22 57.69
CA ASP A 1006 -55.33 -75.91 59.04
C ASP A 1006 -55.98 -77.16 59.67
N ASP A 1007 -55.93 -77.31 61.00
CA ASP A 1007 -56.58 -78.43 61.73
C ASP A 1007 -58.07 -78.60 61.36
N THR A 1008 -58.76 -77.50 61.05
CA THR A 1008 -60.17 -77.49 60.64
C THR A 1008 -60.43 -78.14 59.26
N ARG A 1009 -59.37 -78.43 58.50
CA ARG A 1009 -59.38 -79.03 57.15
C ARG A 1009 -58.97 -80.50 57.14
N ILE A 1010 -58.78 -81.10 58.31
CA ILE A 1010 -58.53 -82.54 58.46
C ILE A 1010 -59.81 -83.18 59.04
N VAL A 1011 -60.53 -83.95 58.22
CA VAL A 1011 -61.77 -84.63 58.63
C VAL A 1011 -61.49 -86.11 58.83
N VAL A 1012 -61.56 -86.57 60.07
CA VAL A 1012 -61.28 -87.97 60.42
C VAL A 1012 -62.48 -88.88 60.14
N LEU A 1013 -62.23 -90.01 59.49
CA LEU A 1013 -63.18 -91.06 59.18
C LEU A 1013 -62.82 -92.33 59.98
N GLN A 1014 -63.78 -92.89 60.71
CA GLN A 1014 -63.55 -94.16 61.43
C GLN A 1014 -63.16 -95.30 60.48
N ASP A 1015 -63.86 -95.39 59.34
CA ASP A 1015 -63.64 -96.37 58.27
C ASP A 1015 -64.39 -95.93 57.00
N LEU A 1016 -63.82 -96.18 55.82
CA LEU A 1016 -64.44 -96.00 54.52
C LEU A 1016 -65.70 -96.89 54.32
N HIS A 1017 -65.87 -97.97 55.07
CA HIS A 1017 -67.12 -98.75 55.07
C HIS A 1017 -68.27 -98.10 55.85
N SER A 1018 -68.01 -97.14 56.75
CA SER A 1018 -69.04 -96.40 57.51
C SER A 1018 -69.76 -95.32 56.69
N HIS A 1019 -70.97 -94.91 57.08
CA HIS A 1019 -71.67 -93.76 56.45
C HIS A 1019 -71.21 -92.44 57.09
N LEU A 1020 -70.99 -91.41 56.27
CA LEU A 1020 -70.65 -90.07 56.76
C LEU A 1020 -71.69 -89.58 57.79
N ASN A 1021 -71.24 -89.36 59.02
CA ASN A 1021 -72.07 -88.90 60.12
C ASN A 1021 -72.45 -87.41 59.95
N TYR A 1022 -73.25 -86.85 60.86
CA TYR A 1022 -73.70 -85.45 60.73
C TYR A 1022 -72.54 -84.45 60.84
N GLU A 1023 -71.61 -84.67 61.76
CA GLU A 1023 -70.47 -83.77 62.00
C GLU A 1023 -69.51 -83.76 60.81
N GLN A 1024 -69.08 -84.93 60.32
CA GLN A 1024 -68.25 -85.09 59.12
C GLN A 1024 -68.87 -84.37 57.91
N LYS A 1025 -70.19 -84.45 57.74
CA LYS A 1025 -70.90 -83.72 56.66
C LYS A 1025 -70.79 -82.20 56.83
N GLN A 1026 -70.93 -81.67 58.05
CA GLN A 1026 -70.77 -80.22 58.27
C GLN A 1026 -69.31 -79.77 58.09
N SER A 1027 -68.33 -80.54 58.58
CA SER A 1027 -66.90 -80.21 58.39
C SER A 1027 -66.51 -80.20 56.92
N ILE A 1028 -66.95 -81.20 56.14
CA ILE A 1028 -66.77 -81.22 54.68
C ILE A 1028 -67.41 -79.99 54.02
N LYS A 1029 -68.66 -79.66 54.39
CA LYS A 1029 -69.38 -78.49 53.88
C LYS A 1029 -68.71 -77.16 54.25
N GLN A 1030 -68.04 -77.08 55.40
CA GLN A 1030 -67.27 -75.91 55.83
C GLN A 1030 -65.96 -75.77 55.05
N CYS A 1031 -65.24 -76.87 54.79
CA CYS A 1031 -64.00 -76.86 54.00
C CYS A 1031 -64.21 -76.46 52.52
N LEU A 1032 -65.42 -76.72 52.00
CA LEU A 1032 -65.83 -76.43 50.61
C LEU A 1032 -66.27 -74.98 50.37
N ARG A 1033 -66.54 -74.22 51.43
CA ARG A 1033 -66.73 -72.77 51.35
C ARG A 1033 -65.39 -72.05 51.16
#